data_AF-K5XSY3-F1
#
_entry.id   AF-K5XSY3-F1
#
_cell.length_a   1.000
_cell.length_b   1.000
_cell.length_c   1.000
_cell.angle_alpha   90.00
_cell.angle_beta   90.00
_cell.angle_gamma   90.00
#
_symmetry.space_group_name_H-M   'P 1'
#
loop_
_entity.id
_entity.type
_entity.pdbx_description
1 polymer ?
#
loop_
_entity_poly.entity_id
_entity_poly.type
_entity_poly.pdbx_seq_one_letter_code
_entity_poly.pdbx_strand_id
1 'polypeptide(L)'
;MLTKDGESYVSLKQDICFSIPSICSADLAARCGLDAFPENAIQLNARIEVLKRLREVQRQVEVAVVGLSRQLHSIYETLRSKDPSQWTEVTASEVANMIHKNPTAIEIYAIHKLLMDNPMRFLASNQYAANQTFRIRPMNEVKDLEQVQQWVREKSPALDRFISKAREVADVQVKLRESSREDQPSYVKGEHLWSETDKTIIRLCVASLGHQRSIQLNPYLALVGHIIRHFYDMRTVKHDDHEIHRLLMDIGVFTPWEDLLAIDAGYRLDLDTRLAVVQERDQAILRALENSKEIKPRHPEDFYPVDPLESIRHDWGNLAVYVVDDVGAEELDDGFSVERIESEPGSMWLHVHIADPGSVIPPTHFLAQNAAQQAESWYTVPRTFPLFPKSLVHHPVHGLSLGIRSKNGIPDRVLTFSAKLDSAGNIVDYAVRAGLVRNVNRISYDSVDVALQIPSPLFEYPFGGAPISKASPAPSDFVEDLKAIREIALKQRERRIAMNWLAFNRNRAEVKRVSEFPSPPNGIVGAQIDTPHLNKGFPNLVYIVSSTRESGDVGFRSVVAEMMKLSCRVGARFFTDRNVPAPYRTGQPLIPTSEKAIEKLLSKRDELGYIQEAEGLSDFIYEPRAQYQLNPGMHFGLAIPEGEGYVRVTSPLRRYNDLVAHWQIHKVLLNEKEGKTSKDGVKGMFDKAWMQNYINTLEIQSQTLKGIQRRHNRYWALNYINNWQQTFKDGKNRHLWPRDPQGNPIPDPLEGLEGYTISGLISNQLVQQVQLNMVIPKLGLQPIVEDVVADLDVGVVLGTKITVNLKDIRLGMKANMITTIDSSRMKWPPS
;
A
#
# COMPACT_ATOMS: atom_id res chain seq x y z
N MET A 1 -4.35 -26.02 11.51
CA MET A 1 -3.21 -26.12 12.46
C MET A 1 -3.64 -26.95 13.65
N LEU A 2 -2.76 -27.79 14.20
CA LEU A 2 -3.01 -28.52 15.44
C LEU A 2 -2.21 -27.86 16.58
N THR A 3 -2.85 -27.49 17.69
CA THR A 3 -2.16 -26.92 18.85
C THR A 3 -1.44 -28.00 19.66
N LYS A 4 -0.56 -27.57 20.59
CA LYS A 4 0.09 -28.48 21.56
C LYS A 4 -0.89 -29.23 22.47
N ASP A 5 -2.12 -28.71 22.57
CA ASP A 5 -3.20 -29.25 23.40
C ASP A 5 -4.12 -30.17 22.57
N GLY A 6 -3.91 -30.29 21.25
CA GLY A 6 -4.61 -31.21 20.35
C GLY A 6 -5.84 -30.63 19.66
N GLU A 7 -6.07 -29.33 19.80
CA GLU A 7 -7.16 -28.59 19.17
C GLU A 7 -6.81 -28.23 17.72
N SER A 8 -7.78 -28.35 16.82
CA SER A 8 -7.64 -27.92 15.43
C SER A 8 -8.15 -26.48 15.26
N TYR A 9 -7.33 -25.64 14.63
CA TYR A 9 -7.69 -24.27 14.24
C TYR A 9 -7.49 -24.06 12.75
N VAL A 10 -8.42 -23.37 12.11
CA VAL A 10 -8.25 -22.86 10.76
C VAL A 10 -7.40 -21.59 10.83
N SER A 11 -6.29 -21.58 10.11
CA SER A 11 -5.41 -20.43 9.99
C SER A 11 -5.15 -20.13 8.52
N LEU A 12 -4.80 -18.89 8.23
CA LEU A 12 -4.33 -18.48 6.91
C LEU A 12 -2.80 -18.64 6.87
N LYS A 13 -2.23 -18.86 5.68
CA LYS A 13 -0.77 -18.99 5.50
C LYS A 13 0.00 -17.78 6.07
N GLN A 14 -0.63 -16.60 6.05
CA GLN A 14 -0.09 -15.35 6.58
C GLN A 14 0.01 -15.30 8.12
N ASP A 15 -0.64 -16.21 8.84
CA ASP A 15 -0.58 -16.28 10.30
C ASP A 15 0.68 -17.05 10.78
N ILE A 16 1.43 -17.66 9.85
CA ILE A 16 2.64 -18.44 10.15
C ILE A 16 3.84 -17.50 10.24
N CYS A 17 4.41 -17.35 11.45
CA CYS A 17 5.59 -16.50 11.68
C CYS A 17 6.93 -17.21 11.44
N PHE A 18 6.97 -18.52 11.64
CA PHE A 18 8.17 -19.35 11.48
C PHE A 18 7.75 -20.78 11.12
N SER A 19 8.56 -21.49 10.32
CA SER A 19 8.31 -22.88 9.94
C SER A 19 9.54 -23.73 10.21
N ILE A 20 9.36 -24.85 10.93
CA ILE A 20 10.36 -25.89 11.07
C ILE A 20 9.96 -27.03 10.11
N PRO A 21 10.74 -27.30 9.07
CA PRO A 21 10.37 -28.32 8.09
C PRO A 21 10.44 -29.73 8.69
N SER A 22 9.71 -30.65 8.05
CA SER A 22 9.87 -32.10 8.27
C SER A 22 9.55 -32.63 9.68
N ILE A 23 8.73 -31.94 10.48
CA ILE A 23 8.24 -32.46 11.78
C ILE A 23 7.36 -33.71 11.57
N CYS A 24 6.50 -33.70 10.56
CA CYS A 24 5.67 -34.85 10.18
C CYS A 24 5.44 -34.90 8.67
N SER A 25 5.05 -36.07 8.16
CA SER A 25 4.66 -36.25 6.76
C SER A 25 3.30 -35.60 6.48
N ALA A 26 3.08 -35.12 5.25
CA ALA A 26 1.79 -34.59 4.82
C ALA A 26 0.62 -35.58 5.01
N ASP A 27 0.86 -36.88 4.79
CA ASP A 27 -0.12 -37.94 5.02
C ASP A 27 -0.56 -38.02 6.50
N LEU A 28 0.40 -38.09 7.43
CA LEU A 28 0.11 -38.09 8.86
C LEU A 28 -0.66 -36.83 9.29
N ALA A 29 -0.31 -35.66 8.75
CA ALA A 29 -1.03 -34.42 9.04
C ALA A 29 -2.46 -34.43 8.49
N ALA A 30 -2.68 -34.92 7.26
CA ALA A 30 -4.01 -35.03 6.66
C ALA A 30 -4.91 -35.98 7.47
N ARG A 31 -4.34 -37.06 8.01
CA ARG A 31 -5.07 -38.01 8.88
C ARG A 31 -5.53 -37.42 10.21
N CYS A 32 -5.07 -36.24 10.64
CA CYS A 32 -5.56 -35.60 11.86
C CYS A 32 -7.00 -35.07 11.76
N GLY A 33 -7.57 -34.93 10.55
CA GLY A 33 -8.87 -34.29 10.34
C GLY A 33 -8.82 -32.76 10.49
N LEU A 34 -9.90 -32.08 10.10
CA LEU A 34 -9.98 -30.61 10.11
C LEU A 34 -10.82 -30.07 11.27
N ASP A 35 -11.76 -30.85 11.79
CA ASP A 35 -12.68 -30.44 12.85
C ASP A 35 -11.99 -30.21 14.19
N ALA A 36 -12.62 -29.41 15.06
CA ALA A 36 -12.08 -29.08 16.38
C ALA A 36 -11.71 -30.34 17.17
N PHE A 37 -12.55 -31.37 17.10
CA PHE A 37 -12.38 -32.66 17.77
C PHE A 37 -12.17 -33.79 16.75
N PRO A 38 -11.42 -34.85 17.08
CA PRO A 38 -11.28 -36.00 16.20
C PRO A 38 -12.60 -36.77 16.12
N GLU A 39 -13.07 -37.04 14.90
CA GLU A 39 -14.34 -37.73 14.65
C GLU A 39 -14.22 -39.25 14.81
N ASN A 40 -13.01 -39.79 14.73
CA ASN A 40 -12.75 -41.22 14.77
C ASN A 40 -11.37 -41.57 15.36
N ALA A 41 -11.17 -42.86 15.64
CA ALA A 41 -9.94 -43.36 16.24
C ALA A 41 -8.68 -43.14 15.39
N ILE A 42 -8.82 -43.09 14.05
CA ILE A 42 -7.70 -42.82 13.14
C ILE A 42 -7.22 -41.39 13.32
N GLN A 43 -8.15 -40.42 13.31
CA GLN A 43 -7.85 -39.02 13.56
C GLN A 43 -7.24 -38.81 14.95
N LEU A 44 -7.82 -39.44 15.97
CA LEU A 44 -7.31 -39.37 17.35
C LEU A 44 -5.86 -39.88 17.44
N ASN A 45 -5.57 -41.05 16.89
CA ASN A 45 -4.23 -41.64 16.92
C ASN A 45 -3.21 -40.81 16.12
N ALA A 46 -3.60 -40.29 14.95
CA ALA A 46 -2.76 -39.39 14.16
C ALA A 46 -2.42 -38.12 14.92
N ARG A 47 -3.42 -37.49 15.58
CA ARG A 47 -3.20 -36.31 16.44
C ARG A 47 -2.24 -36.62 17.60
N ILE A 48 -2.41 -37.76 18.28
CA ILE A 48 -1.52 -38.18 19.37
C ILE A 48 -0.06 -38.30 18.88
N GLU A 49 0.15 -38.90 17.71
CA GLU A 49 1.50 -39.05 17.13
C GLU A 49 2.12 -37.70 16.75
N VAL A 50 1.35 -36.80 16.12
CA VAL A 50 1.81 -35.42 15.83
C VAL A 50 2.16 -34.68 17.12
N LEU A 51 1.33 -34.79 18.16
CA LEU A 51 1.56 -34.17 19.46
C LEU A 51 2.84 -34.67 20.14
N LYS A 52 3.16 -35.97 20.06
CA LYS A 52 4.43 -36.51 20.58
C LYS A 52 5.63 -35.86 19.91
N ARG A 53 5.58 -35.70 18.58
CA ARG A 53 6.65 -35.05 17.82
C ARG A 53 6.77 -33.57 18.14
N LEU A 54 5.65 -32.86 18.27
CA LEU A 54 5.64 -31.46 18.68
C LEU A 54 6.24 -31.26 20.07
N ARG A 55 5.95 -32.15 21.03
CA ARG A 55 6.55 -32.11 22.37
C ARG A 55 8.07 -32.32 22.36
N GLU A 56 8.55 -33.25 21.53
CA GLU A 56 9.99 -33.45 21.39
C GLU A 56 10.69 -32.23 20.76
N VAL A 57 10.09 -31.64 19.73
CA VAL A 57 10.59 -30.38 19.16
C VAL A 57 10.59 -29.28 20.23
N GLN A 58 9.52 -29.13 21.00
CA GLN A 58 9.44 -28.12 22.07
C GLN A 58 10.57 -28.31 23.09
N ARG A 59 10.83 -29.55 23.54
CA ARG A 59 11.92 -29.88 24.45
C ARG A 59 13.28 -29.50 23.87
N GLN A 60 13.53 -29.82 22.60
CA GLN A 60 14.78 -29.47 21.92
C GLN A 60 14.96 -27.96 21.79
N VAL A 61 13.88 -27.22 21.50
CA VAL A 61 13.89 -25.74 21.45
C VAL A 61 14.18 -25.15 22.82
N GLU A 62 13.56 -25.66 23.89
CA GLU A 62 13.81 -25.16 25.26
C GLU A 62 15.27 -25.34 25.67
N VAL A 63 15.88 -26.50 25.35
CA VAL A 63 17.31 -26.75 25.58
C VAL A 63 18.18 -25.76 24.78
N ALA A 64 17.86 -25.56 23.50
CA ALA A 64 18.60 -24.63 22.64
C ALA A 64 18.48 -23.18 23.15
N VAL A 65 17.29 -22.74 23.56
CA VAL A 65 17.05 -21.40 24.12
C VAL A 65 17.92 -21.17 25.35
N VAL A 66 17.95 -22.11 26.30
CA VAL A 66 18.79 -21.99 27.51
C VAL A 66 20.27 -21.92 27.16
N GLY A 67 20.75 -22.77 26.25
CA GLY A 67 22.15 -22.78 25.81
C GLY A 67 22.58 -21.48 25.13
N LEU A 68 21.72 -20.89 24.29
CA LEU A 68 22.01 -19.69 23.49
C LEU A 68 21.82 -18.38 24.28
N SER A 69 20.98 -18.39 25.33
CA SER A 69 20.62 -17.16 26.08
C SER A 69 21.82 -16.38 26.60
N ARG A 70 22.87 -17.06 27.08
CA ARG A 70 24.08 -16.40 27.61
C ARG A 70 24.88 -15.71 26.51
N GLN A 71 25.00 -16.33 25.34
CA GLN A 71 25.71 -15.76 24.19
C GLN A 71 24.96 -14.57 23.59
N LEU A 72 23.63 -14.57 23.70
CA LEU A 72 22.79 -13.48 23.21
C LEU A 72 22.76 -12.24 24.10
N HIS A 73 23.22 -12.32 25.36
CA HIS A 73 23.19 -11.17 26.29
C HIS A 73 23.92 -9.93 25.73
N SER A 74 25.03 -10.13 25.00
CA SER A 74 25.81 -9.06 24.38
C SER A 74 25.55 -8.88 22.88
N ILE A 75 24.60 -9.63 22.29
CA ILE A 75 24.39 -9.62 20.84
C ILE A 75 23.92 -8.25 20.35
N TYR A 76 23.14 -7.53 21.17
CA TYR A 76 22.64 -6.21 20.83
C TYR A 76 23.80 -5.22 20.56
N GLU A 77 24.83 -5.23 21.41
CA GLU A 77 26.01 -4.37 21.24
C GLU A 77 26.79 -4.69 19.97
N THR A 78 26.72 -5.94 19.52
CA THR A 78 27.39 -6.38 18.28
C THR A 78 26.60 -5.98 17.04
N LEU A 79 25.27 -6.04 17.12
CA LEU A 79 24.38 -5.87 15.97
C LEU A 79 23.95 -4.42 15.73
N ARG A 80 23.86 -3.59 16.78
CA ARG A 80 23.38 -2.21 16.68
C ARG A 80 24.30 -1.33 15.81
N SER A 81 23.73 -0.27 15.27
CA SER A 81 24.51 0.75 14.55
C SER A 81 25.54 1.42 15.48
N LYS A 82 26.67 1.82 14.88
CA LYS A 82 27.63 2.72 15.52
C LYS A 82 27.06 4.13 15.70
N ASP A 83 26.18 4.56 14.80
CA ASP A 83 25.38 5.77 14.98
C ASP A 83 24.24 5.48 15.97
N PRO A 84 24.19 6.13 17.14
CA PRO A 84 23.22 5.83 18.19
C PRO A 84 21.76 6.14 17.83
N SER A 85 21.53 6.84 16.71
CA SER A 85 20.20 7.22 16.23
C SER A 85 19.72 6.37 15.05
N GLN A 86 20.52 5.43 14.56
CA GLN A 86 20.21 4.66 13.35
C GLN A 86 19.76 3.24 13.66
N TRP A 87 18.74 2.81 12.92
CA TRP A 87 18.27 1.43 12.90
C TRP A 87 19.22 0.55 12.08
N THR A 88 19.29 -0.73 12.44
CA THR A 88 19.97 -1.78 11.65
C THR A 88 19.03 -2.97 11.50
N GLU A 89 19.33 -3.91 10.60
CA GLU A 89 18.50 -5.09 10.35
C GLU A 89 19.36 -6.35 10.35
N VAL A 90 18.77 -7.46 10.79
CA VAL A 90 19.40 -8.79 10.79
C VAL A 90 18.33 -9.87 10.71
N THR A 91 18.61 -10.97 10.03
CA THR A 91 17.74 -12.15 10.03
C THR A 91 18.03 -13.07 11.21
N ALA A 92 17.03 -13.84 11.64
CA ALA A 92 17.25 -14.89 12.65
C ALA A 92 18.36 -15.88 12.23
N SER A 93 18.45 -16.18 10.93
CA SER A 93 19.48 -17.06 10.36
C SER A 93 20.88 -16.44 10.44
N GLU A 94 21.05 -15.16 10.12
CA GLU A 94 22.34 -14.47 10.25
C GLU A 94 22.84 -14.47 11.69
N VAL A 95 21.97 -14.16 12.66
CA VAL A 95 22.33 -14.21 14.08
C VAL A 95 22.73 -15.63 14.50
N ALA A 96 22.01 -16.66 14.03
CA ALA A 96 22.36 -18.04 14.30
C ALA A 96 23.73 -18.42 13.71
N ASN A 97 24.04 -17.95 12.48
CA ASN A 97 25.31 -18.19 11.80
C ASN A 97 26.49 -17.46 12.46
N MET A 98 26.24 -16.32 13.13
CA MET A 98 27.27 -15.63 13.92
C MET A 98 27.70 -16.42 15.16
N ILE A 99 26.81 -17.28 15.67
CA ILE A 99 27.06 -18.08 16.88
C ILE A 99 27.60 -19.46 16.50
N HIS A 100 26.97 -20.15 15.55
CA HIS A 100 27.35 -21.50 15.10
C HIS A 100 27.53 -21.54 13.57
N LYS A 101 28.55 -22.26 13.09
CA LYS A 101 28.93 -22.31 11.66
C LYS A 101 27.87 -22.94 10.74
N ASN A 102 26.97 -23.78 11.28
CA ASN A 102 25.88 -24.45 10.55
C ASN A 102 24.69 -24.67 11.50
N PRO A 103 23.89 -23.64 11.79
CA PRO A 103 22.81 -23.76 12.77
C PRO A 103 21.69 -24.64 12.22
N THR A 104 21.16 -25.50 13.07
CA THR A 104 19.97 -26.31 12.80
C THR A 104 18.70 -25.44 12.76
N ALA A 105 17.62 -25.93 12.15
CA ALA A 105 16.34 -25.23 12.14
C ALA A 105 15.80 -24.94 13.55
N ILE A 106 16.14 -25.80 14.52
CA ILE A 106 15.79 -25.64 15.95
C ILE A 106 16.58 -24.51 16.59
N GLU A 107 17.87 -24.40 16.30
CA GLU A 107 18.69 -23.28 16.80
C GLU A 107 18.25 -21.95 16.19
N ILE A 108 17.94 -21.91 14.89
CA ILE A 108 17.39 -20.71 14.24
C ILE A 108 16.05 -20.32 14.88
N TYR A 109 15.18 -21.30 15.16
CA TYR A 109 13.92 -21.03 15.87
C TYR A 109 14.12 -20.56 17.32
N ALA A 110 15.13 -21.10 18.02
CA ALA A 110 15.50 -20.65 19.36
C ALA A 110 16.01 -19.19 19.36
N ILE A 111 16.84 -18.82 18.37
CA ILE A 111 17.25 -17.42 18.14
C ILE A 111 16.04 -16.54 17.84
N HIS A 112 15.15 -16.97 16.93
CA HIS A 112 13.89 -16.29 16.65
C HIS A 112 13.12 -15.98 17.93
N LYS A 113 12.91 -16.99 18.80
CA LYS A 113 12.17 -16.83 20.05
C LYS A 113 12.85 -15.82 20.99
N LEU A 114 14.17 -15.92 21.17
CA LEU A 114 14.93 -15.02 22.04
C LEU A 114 14.92 -13.56 21.58
N LEU A 115 14.97 -13.32 20.26
CA LEU A 115 14.83 -11.97 19.70
C LEU A 115 13.38 -11.47 19.81
N MET A 116 12.40 -12.35 19.55
CA MET A 116 10.97 -12.02 19.64
C MET A 116 10.56 -11.60 21.07
N ASP A 117 11.10 -12.30 22.07
CA ASP A 117 10.86 -12.08 23.51
C ASP A 117 11.62 -10.86 24.07
N ASN A 118 12.42 -10.17 23.26
CA ASN A 118 13.16 -8.95 23.65
C ASN A 118 12.78 -7.73 22.78
N PRO A 119 11.50 -7.29 22.82
CA PRO A 119 10.98 -6.21 21.97
C PRO A 119 11.57 -4.83 22.31
N MET A 120 12.23 -4.70 23.47
CA MET A 120 12.98 -3.51 23.89
C MET A 120 14.20 -3.23 23.02
N ARG A 121 14.74 -4.25 22.33
CA ARG A 121 15.95 -4.12 21.52
C ARG A 121 15.76 -4.62 20.08
N PHE A 122 14.87 -5.60 19.88
CA PHE A 122 14.62 -6.22 18.58
C PHE A 122 13.15 -6.14 18.20
N LEU A 123 12.88 -5.58 17.03
CA LEU A 123 11.53 -5.45 16.48
C LEU A 123 11.42 -6.31 15.22
N ALA A 124 10.47 -7.23 15.17
CA ALA A 124 10.16 -7.97 13.96
C ALA A 124 9.80 -7.01 12.81
N SER A 125 10.42 -7.19 11.64
CA SER A 125 10.15 -6.35 10.47
C SER A 125 8.68 -6.47 10.01
N ASN A 126 8.21 -5.54 9.16
CA ASN A 126 6.87 -5.65 8.57
C ASN A 126 6.71 -6.90 7.69
N GLN A 127 7.82 -7.46 7.22
CA GLN A 127 7.87 -8.62 6.33
C GLN A 127 8.39 -9.86 7.06
N TYR A 128 8.24 -9.90 8.40
CA TYR A 128 8.85 -10.94 9.23
C TYR A 128 8.51 -12.36 8.76
N ALA A 129 7.26 -12.62 8.41
CA ALA A 129 6.82 -13.93 7.92
C ALA A 129 7.54 -14.39 6.63
N ALA A 130 8.10 -13.44 5.86
CA ALA A 130 8.83 -13.70 4.63
C ALA A 130 10.33 -13.99 4.86
N ASN A 131 10.99 -13.10 5.59
CA ASN A 131 12.44 -13.02 5.64
C ASN A 131 13.02 -13.24 7.04
N GLN A 132 12.15 -13.35 8.06
CA GLN A 132 12.53 -13.50 9.47
C GLN A 132 13.49 -12.40 9.95
N THR A 133 13.39 -11.21 9.34
CA THR A 133 14.23 -10.05 9.64
C THR A 133 13.75 -9.33 10.89
N PHE A 134 14.64 -9.11 11.83
CA PHE A 134 14.50 -8.19 12.94
C PHE A 134 15.20 -6.87 12.64
N ARG A 135 14.57 -5.78 13.05
CA ARG A 135 15.13 -4.44 13.12
C ARG A 135 15.66 -4.21 14.53
N ILE A 136 16.87 -3.71 14.62
CA ILE A 136 17.56 -3.49 15.89
C ILE A 136 17.38 -2.02 16.27
N ARG A 137 16.80 -1.79 17.46
CA ARG A 137 16.47 -0.45 17.97
C ARG A 137 17.73 0.40 18.18
N PRO A 138 17.71 1.69 17.79
CA PRO A 138 18.81 2.61 18.04
C PRO A 138 19.10 2.73 19.54
N MET A 139 20.37 2.95 19.89
CA MET A 139 20.78 3.04 21.30
C MET A 139 20.05 4.17 22.04
N ASN A 140 19.81 5.31 21.38
CA ASN A 140 19.11 6.44 22.01
C ASN A 140 17.66 6.08 22.38
N GLU A 141 16.96 5.34 21.53
CA GLU A 141 15.58 4.91 21.78
C GLU A 141 15.50 3.89 22.92
N VAL A 142 16.47 2.96 22.99
CA VAL A 142 16.59 2.01 24.11
C VAL A 142 16.83 2.74 25.43
N LYS A 143 17.71 3.76 25.43
CA LYS A 143 17.98 4.59 26.63
C LYS A 143 16.75 5.37 27.08
N ASP A 144 16.02 5.99 26.16
CA ASP A 144 14.79 6.72 26.48
C ASP A 144 13.75 5.78 27.14
N LEU A 145 13.58 4.58 26.56
CA LEU A 145 12.72 3.52 27.09
C LEU A 145 13.10 3.11 28.53
N GLU A 146 14.37 2.77 28.75
CA GLU A 146 14.89 2.35 30.07
C GLU A 146 14.75 3.49 31.10
N GLN A 147 15.03 4.74 30.71
CA GLN A 147 14.97 5.89 31.60
C GLN A 147 13.55 6.21 32.05
N VAL A 148 12.58 6.21 31.12
CA VAL A 148 11.17 6.44 31.47
C VAL A 148 10.60 5.27 32.28
N GLN A 149 10.99 4.04 31.95
CA GLN A 149 10.61 2.87 32.74
C GLN A 149 11.10 3.00 34.20
N GLN A 150 12.32 3.47 34.40
CA GLN A 150 12.84 3.75 35.73
C GLN A 150 12.03 4.82 36.45
N TRP A 151 11.71 5.94 35.79
CA TRP A 151 10.90 7.02 36.38
C TRP A 151 9.51 6.58 36.79
N VAL A 152 8.84 5.75 35.98
CA VAL A 152 7.53 5.17 36.31
C VAL A 152 7.64 4.24 37.53
N ARG A 153 8.67 3.38 37.57
CA ARG A 153 8.89 2.45 38.69
C ARG A 153 9.15 3.19 40.02
N GLU A 154 9.93 4.26 39.96
CA GLU A 154 10.36 5.04 41.13
C GLU A 154 9.39 6.16 41.50
N LYS A 155 8.30 6.35 40.75
CA LYS A 155 7.34 7.46 40.91
C LYS A 155 8.04 8.82 40.93
N SER A 156 8.94 9.02 39.96
CA SER A 156 9.75 10.22 39.86
C SER A 156 8.87 11.47 39.66
N PRO A 157 9.11 12.57 40.40
CA PRO A 157 8.43 13.85 40.18
C PRO A 157 8.68 14.46 38.79
N ALA A 158 9.61 13.91 38.01
CA ALA A 158 9.86 14.31 36.62
C ALA A 158 8.62 14.17 35.74
N LEU A 159 7.85 13.10 35.90
CA LEU A 159 6.66 12.84 35.09
C LEU A 159 5.56 13.84 35.42
N ASP A 160 5.33 14.14 36.70
CA ASP A 160 4.31 15.11 37.13
C ASP A 160 4.62 16.53 36.63
N ARG A 161 5.90 16.93 36.69
CA ARG A 161 6.34 18.22 36.14
C ARG A 161 6.12 18.31 34.63
N PHE A 162 6.45 17.25 33.89
CA PHE A 162 6.17 17.19 32.47
C PHE A 162 4.67 17.31 32.18
N ILE A 163 3.83 16.55 32.90
CA ILE A 163 2.38 16.56 32.72
C ILE A 163 1.77 17.93 32.99
N SER A 164 2.19 18.62 34.06
CA SER A 164 1.71 19.97 34.38
C SER A 164 1.99 20.94 33.24
N LYS A 165 3.24 20.96 32.77
CA LYS A 165 3.66 21.83 31.66
C LYS A 165 2.99 21.47 30.34
N ALA A 166 2.82 20.18 30.06
CA ALA A 166 2.13 19.69 28.87
C ALA A 166 0.67 20.17 28.83
N ARG A 167 -0.01 20.22 29.98
CA ARG A 167 -1.39 20.71 30.08
C ARG A 167 -1.49 22.21 29.76
N GLU A 168 -0.55 23.01 30.27
CA GLU A 168 -0.48 24.45 29.95
C GLU A 168 -0.35 24.67 28.43
N VAL A 169 0.53 23.93 27.76
CA VAL A 169 0.69 23.98 26.30
C VAL A 169 -0.61 23.57 25.59
N ALA A 170 -1.24 22.47 26.03
CA ALA A 170 -2.47 21.96 25.44
C ALA A 170 -3.63 22.96 25.56
N ASP A 171 -3.78 23.63 26.69
CA ASP A 171 -4.82 24.65 26.89
C ASP A 171 -4.66 25.83 25.92
N VAL A 172 -3.42 26.26 25.66
CA VAL A 172 -3.13 27.29 24.65
C VAL A 172 -3.45 26.78 23.26
N GLN A 173 -3.05 25.54 22.93
CA GLN A 173 -3.30 24.94 21.62
C GLN A 173 -4.81 24.81 21.33
N VAL A 174 -5.62 24.41 22.31
CA VAL A 174 -7.09 24.29 22.16
C VAL A 174 -7.69 25.66 21.83
N LYS A 175 -7.37 26.70 22.62
CA LYS A 175 -7.85 28.07 22.37
C LYS A 175 -7.43 28.58 20.99
N LEU A 176 -6.19 28.30 20.58
CA LEU A 176 -5.68 28.72 19.29
C LEU A 176 -6.42 28.06 18.11
N ARG A 177 -6.69 26.75 18.18
CA ARG A 177 -7.44 26.03 17.13
C ARG A 177 -8.86 26.54 16.98
N GLU A 178 -9.50 26.94 18.08
CA GLU A 178 -10.85 27.52 18.04
C GLU A 178 -10.85 28.91 17.41
N SER A 179 -9.88 29.77 17.76
CA SER A 179 -9.82 31.14 17.25
C SER A 179 -9.28 31.29 15.83
N SER A 180 -8.61 30.26 15.29
CA SER A 180 -7.93 30.30 13.98
C SER A 180 -8.55 29.36 12.93
N ARG A 181 -9.85 29.04 13.07
CA ARG A 181 -10.51 28.02 12.23
C ARG A 181 -10.53 28.37 10.73
N GLU A 182 -10.63 29.66 10.42
CA GLU A 182 -10.66 30.19 9.05
C GLU A 182 -9.26 30.56 8.52
N ASP A 183 -8.23 30.49 9.37
CA ASP A 183 -6.86 30.79 8.97
C ASP A 183 -6.32 29.72 8.03
N GLN A 184 -5.37 30.12 7.17
CA GLN A 184 -4.58 29.15 6.41
C GLN A 184 -3.77 28.26 7.37
N PRO A 185 -3.61 26.96 7.05
CA PRO A 185 -2.84 26.05 7.88
C PRO A 185 -1.43 26.61 8.10
N SER A 186 -1.02 26.73 9.35
CA SER A 186 0.31 27.22 9.75
C SER A 186 0.60 26.85 11.21
N TYR A 187 1.80 27.17 11.71
CA TYR A 187 2.12 26.99 13.12
C TYR A 187 2.95 28.16 13.65
N VAL A 188 2.83 28.40 14.95
CA VAL A 188 3.62 29.39 15.69
C VAL A 188 4.43 28.70 16.77
N LYS A 189 5.66 29.17 17.00
CA LYS A 189 6.50 28.66 18.08
C LYS A 189 5.87 29.04 19.43
N GLY A 190 5.66 28.06 20.30
CA GLY A 190 5.15 28.29 21.66
C GLY A 190 6.24 28.80 22.61
N GLU A 191 5.82 29.36 23.73
CA GLU A 191 6.72 30.04 24.70
C GLU A 191 7.52 29.05 25.56
N HIS A 192 7.00 27.85 25.79
CA HIS A 192 7.65 26.84 26.63
C HIS A 192 8.86 26.20 25.92
N LEU A 193 9.99 26.09 26.61
CA LEU A 193 11.14 25.31 26.17
C LEU A 193 11.11 23.92 26.77
N TRP A 194 11.09 22.85 25.98
CA TRP A 194 11.16 21.48 26.48
C TRP A 194 12.54 21.18 27.09
N SER A 195 12.57 20.72 28.35
CA SER A 195 13.79 20.26 29.01
C SER A 195 14.24 18.93 28.41
N GLU A 196 15.49 18.50 28.65
CA GLU A 196 15.94 17.17 28.20
C GLU A 196 15.10 16.02 28.80
N THR A 197 14.55 16.22 30.00
CA THR A 197 13.60 15.27 30.60
C THR A 197 12.31 15.22 29.79
N ASP A 198 11.74 16.38 29.44
CA ASP A 198 10.52 16.46 28.62
C ASP A 198 10.74 15.83 27.25
N LYS A 199 11.87 16.15 26.59
CA LYS A 199 12.22 15.60 25.27
C LYS A 199 12.35 14.08 25.30
N THR A 200 12.91 13.51 26.37
CA THR A 200 12.99 12.05 26.56
C THR A 200 11.59 11.42 26.59
N ILE A 201 10.65 12.02 27.34
CA ILE A 201 9.27 11.54 27.42
C ILE A 201 8.56 11.70 26.07
N ILE A 202 8.73 12.84 25.40
CA ILE A 202 8.12 13.09 24.10
C ILE A 202 8.66 12.12 23.04
N ARG A 203 9.98 11.90 22.96
CA ARG A 203 10.60 10.94 22.04
C ARG A 203 10.05 9.53 22.27
N LEU A 204 9.84 9.13 23.53
CA LEU A 204 9.19 7.86 23.85
C LEU A 204 7.74 7.80 23.35
N CYS A 205 6.94 8.86 23.54
CA CYS A 205 5.58 8.92 23.01
C CYS A 205 5.56 8.85 21.47
N VAL A 206 6.45 9.57 20.79
CA VAL A 206 6.60 9.51 19.32
C VAL A 206 6.99 8.09 18.87
N ALA A 207 7.99 7.48 19.52
CA ALA A 207 8.44 6.13 19.21
C ALA A 207 7.33 5.08 19.44
N SER A 208 6.45 5.32 20.41
CA SER A 208 5.33 4.42 20.72
C SER A 208 4.22 4.41 19.67
N LEU A 209 4.07 5.48 18.88
CA LEU A 209 3.14 5.50 17.74
C LEU A 209 3.68 4.70 16.55
N GLY A 210 5.00 4.64 16.38
CA GLY A 210 5.63 3.79 15.36
C GLY A 210 5.62 2.30 15.73
N HIS A 211 6.20 1.47 14.87
CA HIS A 211 6.86 0.20 15.25
C HIS A 211 6.18 -0.71 16.29
N GLN A 212 4.89 -1.00 16.11
CA GLN A 212 4.21 -2.05 16.87
C GLN A 212 3.96 -3.28 16.00
N ARG A 213 4.05 -4.45 16.62
CA ARG A 213 3.70 -5.72 15.98
C ARG A 213 2.71 -6.43 16.87
N SER A 214 1.58 -6.85 16.32
CA SER A 214 0.64 -7.72 17.04
C SER A 214 1.26 -9.06 17.43
N ILE A 215 2.39 -9.43 16.81
CA ILE A 215 3.16 -10.65 17.07
C ILE A 215 4.26 -10.46 18.13
N GLN A 216 4.43 -9.27 18.70
CA GLN A 216 5.36 -9.01 19.81
C GLN A 216 4.70 -8.22 20.93
N LEU A 217 5.21 -8.38 22.15
CA LEU A 217 4.83 -7.52 23.26
C LEU A 217 5.23 -6.07 22.96
N ASN A 218 4.34 -5.13 23.28
CA ASN A 218 4.61 -3.71 23.11
C ASN A 218 5.30 -3.14 24.36
N PRO A 219 6.58 -2.74 24.29
CA PRO A 219 7.32 -2.23 25.45
C PRO A 219 6.84 -0.86 25.93
N TYR A 220 6.14 -0.10 25.09
CA TYR A 220 5.66 1.25 25.41
C TYR A 220 4.35 1.26 26.17
N LEU A 221 3.52 0.22 26.01
CA LEU A 221 2.10 0.24 26.38
C LEU A 221 1.87 0.67 27.84
N ALA A 222 2.60 0.07 28.78
CA ALA A 222 2.47 0.40 30.20
C ALA A 222 2.97 1.81 30.54
N LEU A 223 4.06 2.25 29.90
CA LEU A 223 4.67 3.55 30.14
C LEU A 223 3.78 4.69 29.64
N VAL A 224 3.30 4.55 28.40
CA VAL A 224 2.45 5.58 27.79
C VAL A 224 1.06 5.57 28.38
N GLY A 225 0.52 4.40 28.76
CA GLY A 225 -0.71 4.30 29.54
C GLY A 225 -0.63 5.08 30.86
N HIS A 226 0.51 5.02 31.55
CA HIS A 226 0.74 5.83 32.76
C HIS A 226 0.68 7.34 32.43
N ILE A 227 1.36 7.80 31.37
CA ILE A 227 1.39 9.22 30.98
C ILE A 227 -0.01 9.71 30.59
N ILE A 228 -0.72 8.98 29.71
CA ILE A 228 -2.07 9.34 29.24
C ILE A 228 -3.05 9.45 30.42
N ARG A 229 -3.04 8.45 31.30
CA ARG A 229 -3.95 8.40 32.46
C ARG A 229 -3.81 9.64 33.33
N HIS A 230 -2.59 10.04 33.63
CA HIS A 230 -2.34 11.22 34.45
C HIS A 230 -2.58 12.52 33.69
N PHE A 231 -2.30 12.58 32.38
CA PHE A 231 -2.52 13.78 31.57
C PHE A 231 -4.00 14.13 31.42
N TYR A 232 -4.84 13.18 30.98
CA TYR A 232 -6.26 13.43 30.72
C TYR A 232 -7.18 13.19 31.94
N ASP A 233 -6.62 12.79 33.09
CA ASP A 233 -7.38 12.39 34.29
C ASP A 233 -8.44 11.30 33.98
N MET A 234 -8.11 10.40 33.06
CA MET A 234 -9.03 9.36 32.60
C MET A 234 -8.86 8.10 33.43
N ARG A 235 -9.96 7.62 34.03
CA ARG A 235 -10.03 6.30 34.67
C ARG A 235 -10.27 5.15 33.70
N THR A 236 -10.46 5.44 32.41
CA THR A 236 -10.85 4.45 31.40
C THR A 236 -9.75 3.41 31.14
N VAL A 237 -10.18 2.21 30.74
CA VAL A 237 -9.35 1.00 30.59
C VAL A 237 -8.68 0.92 29.20
N LYS A 238 -9.17 1.66 28.21
CA LYS A 238 -8.71 1.57 26.81
C LYS A 238 -7.66 2.66 26.54
N HIS A 239 -6.41 2.24 26.40
CA HIS A 239 -5.31 3.06 25.90
C HIS A 239 -4.88 2.48 24.57
N ASP A 240 -5.09 3.21 23.50
CA ASP A 240 -4.64 2.87 22.16
C ASP A 240 -3.78 4.00 21.56
N ASP A 241 -3.40 3.85 20.30
CA ASP A 241 -2.55 4.82 19.60
C ASP A 241 -3.25 6.19 19.39
N HIS A 242 -4.58 6.24 19.49
CA HIS A 242 -5.32 7.48 19.33
C HIS A 242 -5.03 8.48 20.45
N GLU A 243 -5.03 8.05 21.71
CA GLU A 243 -4.79 8.99 22.82
C GLU A 243 -3.37 9.56 22.80
N ILE A 244 -2.38 8.76 22.36
CA ILE A 244 -0.99 9.19 22.22
C ILE A 244 -0.85 10.22 21.12
N HIS A 245 -1.47 9.94 19.97
CA HIS A 245 -1.48 10.86 18.84
C HIS A 245 -2.16 12.19 19.21
N ARG A 246 -3.30 12.13 19.90
CA ARG A 246 -4.00 13.30 20.41
C ARG A 246 -3.12 14.11 21.36
N LEU A 247 -2.47 13.46 22.33
CA LEU A 247 -1.55 14.11 23.25
C LEU A 247 -0.46 14.89 22.48
N LEU A 248 0.20 14.25 21.51
CA LEU A 248 1.29 14.87 20.75
C LEU A 248 0.82 16.06 19.89
N MET A 249 -0.41 16.03 19.36
CA MET A 249 -1.01 17.20 18.70
C MET A 249 -1.36 18.32 19.70
N ASP A 250 -1.86 17.96 20.88
CA ASP A 250 -2.25 18.92 21.92
C ASP A 250 -1.04 19.66 22.47
N ILE A 251 0.10 18.99 22.64
CA ILE A 251 1.34 19.61 23.12
C ILE A 251 2.21 20.22 22.00
N GLY A 252 1.68 20.35 20.79
CA GLY A 252 2.37 20.99 19.66
C GLY A 252 3.63 20.23 19.17
N VAL A 253 3.67 18.92 19.34
CA VAL A 253 4.72 18.07 18.76
C VAL A 253 4.37 17.69 17.33
N PHE A 254 3.09 17.41 17.09
CA PHE A 254 2.55 17.13 15.76
C PHE A 254 1.54 18.17 15.28
N THR A 255 1.44 18.29 13.97
CA THR A 255 0.37 19.04 13.30
C THR A 255 -0.81 18.12 12.97
N PRO A 256 -2.05 18.65 12.87
CA PRO A 256 -3.22 17.87 12.45
C PRO A 256 -3.15 17.31 11.02
N TRP A 257 -2.16 17.74 10.24
CA TRP A 257 -1.97 17.36 8.83
C TRP A 257 -0.66 16.62 8.57
N GLU A 258 0.01 16.17 9.62
CA GLU A 258 1.07 15.19 9.50
C GLU A 258 0.50 13.80 9.26
N ASP A 259 1.21 13.04 8.44
CA ASP A 259 0.85 11.67 8.10
C ASP A 259 1.56 10.71 9.04
N LEU A 260 0.82 10.13 9.96
CA LEU A 260 1.34 9.16 10.93
C LEU A 260 2.00 7.94 10.27
N LEU A 261 1.57 7.55 9.06
CA LEU A 261 2.18 6.42 8.37
C LEU A 261 3.57 6.74 7.84
N ALA A 262 3.87 8.02 7.59
CA ALA A 262 5.21 8.47 7.23
C ALA A 262 6.20 8.41 8.41
N ILE A 263 5.69 8.28 9.65
CA ILE A 263 6.48 8.20 10.90
C ILE A 263 6.94 6.76 11.18
N ASP A 264 6.26 5.74 10.64
CA ASP A 264 6.66 4.34 10.81
C ASP A 264 7.95 4.06 10.01
N ALA A 265 9.10 4.10 10.70
CA ALA A 265 10.40 3.82 10.08
C ALA A 265 10.53 2.40 9.53
N GLY A 266 9.55 1.50 9.77
CA GLY A 266 9.42 0.22 9.09
C GLY A 266 9.18 0.36 7.59
N TYR A 267 8.94 1.58 7.11
CA TYR A 267 8.80 1.93 5.70
C TYR A 267 9.93 2.84 5.17
N ARG A 268 10.86 3.28 6.03
CA ARG A 268 12.04 4.11 5.68
C ARG A 268 11.74 5.37 4.86
N LEU A 269 10.53 5.93 5.02
CA LEU A 269 10.11 7.16 4.37
C LEU A 269 10.79 8.40 4.97
N ASP A 270 11.53 8.24 6.08
CA ASP A 270 12.20 9.29 6.84
C ASP A 270 13.45 9.85 6.14
N LEU A 271 14.14 9.08 5.29
CA LEU A 271 15.36 9.50 4.60
C LEU A 271 15.10 10.58 3.53
N ASP A 272 13.97 10.51 2.82
CA ASP A 272 13.55 11.50 1.81
C ASP A 272 12.96 12.79 2.41
N THR A 273 13.06 12.96 3.73
CA THR A 273 12.45 14.09 4.46
C THR A 273 13.47 15.09 4.95
N ARG A 274 14.75 14.70 5.00
CA ARG A 274 15.84 15.60 5.41
C ARG A 274 16.34 16.33 4.16
N LEU A 275 15.93 17.58 3.97
CA LEU A 275 16.29 18.38 2.78
C LEU A 275 17.79 18.32 2.47
N ALA A 276 18.66 18.43 3.49
CA ALA A 276 20.11 18.37 3.29
C ALA A 276 20.58 17.03 2.69
N VAL A 277 20.04 15.90 3.16
CA VAL A 277 20.35 14.56 2.64
C VAL A 277 19.86 14.40 1.21
N VAL A 278 18.65 14.90 0.92
CA VAL A 278 18.07 14.87 -0.43
C VAL A 278 18.90 15.72 -1.39
N GLN A 279 19.30 16.93 -0.99
CA GLN A 279 20.12 17.83 -1.80
C GLN A 279 21.51 17.23 -2.07
N GLU A 280 22.17 16.68 -1.06
CA GLU A 280 23.48 16.03 -1.21
C GLU A 280 23.40 14.82 -2.16
N ARG A 281 22.36 14.00 -2.00
CA ARG A 281 22.07 12.86 -2.89
C ARG A 281 21.83 13.32 -4.32
N ASP A 282 21.00 14.33 -4.52
CA ASP A 282 20.68 14.85 -5.86
C ASP A 282 21.94 15.41 -6.54
N GLN A 283 22.79 16.14 -5.82
CA GLN A 283 24.07 16.62 -6.35
C GLN A 283 25.04 15.47 -6.67
N ALA A 284 25.05 14.40 -5.89
CA ALA A 284 25.85 13.20 -6.20
C ALA A 284 25.37 12.53 -7.49
N ILE A 285 24.05 12.39 -7.67
CA ILE A 285 23.45 11.82 -8.89
C ILE A 285 23.82 12.63 -10.13
N LEU A 286 23.67 13.96 -10.07
CA LEU A 286 24.00 14.84 -11.19
C LEU A 286 25.48 14.72 -11.57
N ARG A 287 26.39 14.70 -10.59
CA ARG A 287 27.82 14.48 -10.82
C ARG A 287 28.10 13.10 -11.43
N ALA A 288 27.41 12.05 -11.00
CA ALA A 288 27.59 10.71 -11.55
C ALA A 288 27.10 10.62 -13.01
N LEU A 289 26.00 11.29 -13.36
CA LEU A 289 25.50 11.38 -14.74
C LEU A 289 26.52 12.08 -15.67
N GLU A 290 27.15 13.15 -15.21
CA GLU A 290 28.14 13.90 -15.99
C GLU A 290 29.49 13.17 -16.15
N ASN A 291 29.87 12.37 -15.15
CA ASN A 291 31.19 11.73 -15.08
C ASN A 291 31.24 10.27 -15.58
N SER A 292 30.10 9.67 -15.96
CA SER A 292 30.07 8.28 -16.43
C SER A 292 30.78 8.13 -17.78
N LYS A 293 32.09 7.81 -17.73
CA LYS A 293 32.98 7.66 -18.91
C LYS A 293 33.49 6.23 -19.11
N GLU A 294 33.31 5.33 -18.14
CA GLU A 294 33.77 3.92 -18.25
C GLU A 294 32.72 3.04 -18.94
N ILE A 295 33.16 2.13 -19.83
CA ILE A 295 32.32 1.33 -20.75
C ILE A 295 31.32 0.38 -20.03
N LYS A 296 31.54 0.06 -18.74
CA LYS A 296 30.64 -0.79 -17.94
C LYS A 296 30.52 -0.27 -16.50
N PRO A 297 29.31 -0.27 -15.91
CA PRO A 297 29.13 0.02 -14.48
C PRO A 297 29.94 -0.96 -13.63
N ARG A 298 30.84 -0.46 -12.78
CA ARG A 298 31.67 -1.28 -11.86
C ARG A 298 31.36 -0.99 -10.40
N HIS A 299 30.95 0.24 -10.10
CA HIS A 299 30.54 0.67 -8.78
C HIS A 299 29.01 0.76 -8.67
N PRO A 300 28.45 0.59 -7.46
CA PRO A 300 27.02 0.77 -7.22
C PRO A 300 26.49 2.18 -7.55
N GLU A 301 27.34 3.17 -7.78
CA GLU A 301 26.98 4.54 -8.16
C GLU A 301 27.04 4.79 -9.68
N ASP A 302 27.49 3.80 -10.46
CA ASP A 302 27.69 3.98 -11.89
C ASP A 302 26.37 3.76 -12.66
N PHE A 303 25.90 4.79 -13.34
CA PHE A 303 24.88 4.66 -14.39
C PHE A 303 25.46 3.98 -15.63
N TYR A 304 24.59 3.50 -16.52
CA TYR A 304 25.06 3.13 -17.86
C TYR A 304 25.66 4.36 -18.56
N PRO A 305 26.93 4.31 -19.02
CA PRO A 305 27.61 5.44 -19.66
C PRO A 305 26.99 5.80 -21.01
N VAL A 306 26.49 4.79 -21.70
CA VAL A 306 25.78 4.85 -22.97
C VAL A 306 24.60 3.90 -22.89
N ASP A 307 23.61 4.17 -23.72
CA ASP A 307 22.40 3.36 -23.75
C ASP A 307 22.69 1.96 -24.29
N PRO A 308 22.46 0.91 -23.48
CA PRO A 308 22.80 -0.46 -23.87
C PRO A 308 22.01 -0.93 -25.10
N LEU A 309 20.86 -0.30 -25.40
CA LEU A 309 20.00 -0.68 -26.51
C LEU A 309 20.14 0.24 -27.73
N GLU A 310 21.02 1.25 -27.70
CA GLU A 310 21.15 2.28 -28.74
C GLU A 310 21.16 1.70 -30.16
N SER A 311 21.97 0.66 -30.36
CA SER A 311 22.17 0.01 -31.65
C SER A 311 20.97 -0.79 -32.18
N ILE A 312 19.90 -0.96 -31.39
CA ILE A 312 18.68 -1.69 -31.78
C ILE A 312 17.40 -0.86 -31.59
N ARG A 313 17.52 0.41 -31.21
CA ARG A 313 16.33 1.24 -31.06
C ARG A 313 15.70 1.53 -32.41
N HIS A 314 14.39 1.30 -32.46
CA HIS A 314 13.56 1.68 -33.58
C HIS A 314 13.14 3.15 -33.44
N ASP A 315 13.46 3.99 -34.42
CA ASP A 315 12.98 5.38 -34.46
C ASP A 315 11.56 5.41 -35.03
N TRP A 316 10.59 5.79 -34.20
CA TRP A 316 9.18 5.92 -34.58
C TRP A 316 8.89 7.22 -35.37
N GLY A 317 9.94 8.01 -35.65
CA GLY A 317 9.83 9.23 -36.45
C GLY A 317 8.93 10.27 -35.78
N ASN A 318 7.96 10.77 -36.55
CA ASN A 318 7.01 11.79 -36.10
C ASN A 318 5.64 11.23 -35.69
N LEU A 319 5.53 9.90 -35.48
CA LEU A 319 4.29 9.27 -35.01
C LEU A 319 3.83 9.95 -33.70
N ALA A 320 2.57 10.38 -33.66
CA ALA A 320 2.02 11.07 -32.50
C ALA A 320 1.87 10.09 -31.33
N VAL A 321 2.48 10.43 -30.19
CA VAL A 321 2.38 9.66 -28.95
C VAL A 321 1.50 10.43 -27.97
N TYR A 322 0.38 9.84 -27.56
CA TYR A 322 -0.55 10.44 -26.60
C TYR A 322 -0.23 9.96 -25.19
N VAL A 323 0.17 10.88 -24.32
CA VAL A 323 0.36 10.64 -22.89
C VAL A 323 -0.84 11.24 -22.18
N VAL A 324 -1.77 10.38 -21.77
CA VAL A 324 -3.04 10.80 -21.14
C VAL A 324 -3.01 10.45 -19.66
N ASP A 325 -2.96 11.46 -18.80
CA ASP A 325 -2.80 11.28 -17.34
C ASP A 325 -3.56 12.36 -16.54
N ASP A 326 -3.53 12.27 -15.22
CA ASP A 326 -4.00 13.32 -14.33
C ASP A 326 -3.16 14.60 -14.49
N VAL A 327 -3.80 15.77 -14.35
CA VAL A 327 -3.13 17.09 -14.49
C VAL A 327 -1.93 17.23 -13.54
N GLY A 328 -2.03 16.63 -12.35
CA GLY A 328 -0.97 16.65 -11.33
C GLY A 328 0.07 15.52 -11.45
N ALA A 329 0.02 14.67 -12.48
CA ALA A 329 0.98 13.58 -12.63
C ALA A 329 2.41 14.11 -12.85
N GLU A 330 3.36 13.58 -12.07
CA GLU A 330 4.77 13.97 -12.13
C GLU A 330 5.63 12.93 -12.84
N GLU A 331 5.30 11.64 -12.76
CA GLU A 331 6.06 10.53 -13.36
C GLU A 331 5.27 9.95 -14.54
N LEU A 332 5.56 10.38 -15.78
CA LEU A 332 4.83 9.91 -16.97
C LEU A 332 5.51 8.65 -17.52
N ASP A 333 4.93 7.49 -17.20
CA ASP A 333 5.42 6.17 -17.62
C ASP A 333 5.02 5.81 -19.04
N ASP A 334 3.78 6.11 -19.45
CA ASP A 334 3.17 5.52 -20.63
C ASP A 334 2.60 6.55 -21.60
N GLY A 335 2.69 6.21 -22.88
CA GLY A 335 2.00 6.89 -23.98
C GLY A 335 1.65 5.89 -25.07
N PHE A 336 0.69 6.22 -25.93
CA PHE A 336 0.23 5.30 -26.96
C PHE A 336 0.00 5.97 -28.30
N SER A 337 0.13 5.17 -29.35
CA SER A 337 -0.05 5.54 -30.74
C SER A 337 -0.83 4.44 -31.47
N VAL A 338 -1.52 4.83 -32.54
CA VAL A 338 -2.21 3.87 -33.42
C VAL A 338 -1.71 4.01 -34.85
N GLU A 339 -1.56 2.87 -35.52
CA GLU A 339 -1.17 2.79 -36.93
C GLU A 339 -2.18 1.90 -37.66
N ARG A 340 -2.89 2.49 -38.64
CA ARG A 340 -3.89 1.80 -39.45
C ARG A 340 -3.19 1.00 -40.55
N ILE A 341 -3.69 -0.19 -40.86
CA ILE A 341 -3.11 -1.05 -41.89
C ILE A 341 -3.96 -0.94 -43.16
N GLU A 342 -3.51 -0.16 -44.15
CA GLU A 342 -4.28 0.12 -45.37
C GLU A 342 -4.69 -1.16 -46.12
N SER A 343 -3.83 -2.19 -46.10
CA SER A 343 -4.09 -3.47 -46.76
C SER A 343 -5.05 -4.39 -46.01
N GLU A 344 -5.38 -4.10 -44.74
CA GLU A 344 -6.22 -4.94 -43.88
C GLU A 344 -7.29 -4.09 -43.17
N PRO A 345 -8.34 -3.65 -43.89
CA PRO A 345 -9.38 -2.81 -43.30
C PRO A 345 -9.98 -3.42 -42.03
N GLY A 346 -10.04 -2.63 -40.96
CA GLY A 346 -10.52 -3.07 -39.64
C GLY A 346 -9.45 -3.69 -38.74
N SER A 347 -8.24 -3.94 -39.26
CA SER A 347 -7.07 -4.29 -38.45
C SER A 347 -6.17 -3.08 -38.24
N MET A 348 -5.53 -3.01 -37.08
CA MET A 348 -4.62 -1.92 -36.75
C MET A 348 -3.54 -2.35 -35.76
N TRP A 349 -2.43 -1.62 -35.79
CA TRP A 349 -1.44 -1.68 -34.73
C TRP A 349 -1.75 -0.65 -33.67
N LEU A 350 -1.73 -1.10 -32.42
CA LEU A 350 -1.66 -0.26 -31.25
C LEU A 350 -0.25 -0.38 -30.68
N HIS A 351 0.42 0.76 -30.51
CA HIS A 351 1.75 0.86 -29.92
C HIS A 351 1.63 1.53 -28.57
N VAL A 352 2.09 0.85 -27.52
CA VAL A 352 2.19 1.44 -26.19
C VAL A 352 3.66 1.62 -25.84
N HIS A 353 4.06 2.87 -25.76
CA HIS A 353 5.41 3.33 -25.50
C HIS A 353 5.58 3.57 -24.00
N ILE A 354 6.42 2.77 -23.36
CA ILE A 354 6.70 2.87 -21.93
C ILE A 354 8.09 3.47 -21.75
N ALA A 355 8.23 4.44 -20.85
CA ALA A 355 9.50 5.00 -20.38
C ALA A 355 10.51 3.88 -20.10
N ASP A 356 11.77 4.09 -20.48
CA ASP A 356 12.82 3.07 -20.34
C ASP A 356 13.90 3.51 -19.34
N PRO A 357 13.60 3.47 -18.02
CA PRO A 357 14.60 3.77 -16.99
C PRO A 357 15.73 2.72 -16.93
N GLY A 358 15.48 1.50 -17.41
CA GLY A 358 16.48 0.44 -17.49
C GLY A 358 17.63 0.74 -18.46
N SER A 359 17.46 1.72 -19.36
CA SER A 359 18.51 2.22 -20.24
C SER A 359 19.53 3.13 -19.55
N VAL A 360 19.22 3.61 -18.34
CA VAL A 360 20.07 4.50 -17.54
C VAL A 360 20.52 3.81 -16.26
N ILE A 361 19.60 3.13 -15.57
CA ILE A 361 19.82 2.55 -14.24
C ILE A 361 20.13 1.05 -14.39
N PRO A 362 21.36 0.58 -14.10
CA PRO A 362 21.66 -0.85 -14.06
C PRO A 362 21.08 -1.52 -12.80
N PRO A 363 20.82 -2.84 -12.81
CA PRO A 363 20.32 -3.57 -11.64
C PRO A 363 21.24 -3.49 -10.42
N THR A 364 22.54 -3.26 -10.64
CA THR A 364 23.56 -3.14 -9.59
C THR A 364 23.57 -1.77 -8.91
N HIS A 365 22.89 -0.77 -9.47
CA HIS A 365 22.92 0.60 -8.97
C HIS A 365 22.27 0.74 -7.59
N PHE A 366 22.74 1.66 -6.75
CA PHE A 366 22.17 1.88 -5.42
C PHE A 366 20.71 2.36 -5.51
N LEU A 367 20.35 3.14 -6.53
CA LEU A 367 18.95 3.52 -6.79
C LEU A 367 18.08 2.30 -7.12
N ALA A 368 18.60 1.32 -7.86
CA ALA A 368 17.89 0.07 -8.13
C ALA A 368 17.71 -0.76 -6.84
N GLN A 369 18.73 -0.79 -5.98
CA GLN A 369 18.66 -1.47 -4.68
C GLN A 369 17.64 -0.79 -3.74
N ASN A 370 17.64 0.55 -3.69
CA ASN A 370 16.65 1.32 -2.93
C ASN A 370 15.24 1.11 -3.49
N ALA A 371 15.08 1.13 -4.82
CA ALA A 371 13.81 0.84 -5.48
C ALA A 371 13.32 -0.59 -5.19
N ALA A 372 14.21 -1.57 -5.10
CA ALA A 372 13.86 -2.94 -4.71
C ALA A 372 13.33 -3.02 -3.27
N GLN A 373 13.86 -2.20 -2.35
CA GLN A 373 13.41 -2.13 -0.97
C GLN A 373 12.06 -1.39 -0.84
N GLN A 374 11.87 -0.29 -1.58
CA GLN A 374 10.64 0.50 -1.58
C GLN A 374 9.49 -0.14 -2.38
N ALA A 375 9.83 -0.93 -3.39
CA ALA A 375 8.99 -1.64 -4.35
C ALA A 375 8.13 -0.78 -5.30
N GLU A 376 7.48 0.28 -4.84
CA GLU A 376 6.69 1.22 -5.68
C GLU A 376 6.78 2.68 -5.20
N SER A 377 6.37 3.65 -6.02
CA SER A 377 6.18 5.05 -5.57
C SER A 377 4.97 5.14 -4.65
N TRP A 378 5.06 5.96 -3.60
CA TRP A 378 3.98 6.13 -2.61
C TRP A 378 3.34 7.50 -2.76
N TYR A 379 2.02 7.52 -2.89
CA TYR A 379 1.22 8.74 -3.02
C TYR A 379 0.41 8.92 -1.74
N THR A 380 0.88 9.79 -0.85
CA THR A 380 0.16 10.18 0.36
C THR A 380 -0.60 11.48 0.14
N VAL A 381 -1.54 11.82 1.04
CA VAL A 381 -2.28 13.08 0.93
C VAL A 381 -1.34 14.28 1.04
N PRO A 382 -0.40 14.35 2.01
CA PRO A 382 0.50 15.50 2.11
C PRO A 382 1.64 15.49 1.09
N ARG A 383 2.08 14.33 0.58
CA ARG A 383 3.29 14.25 -0.28
C ARG A 383 3.39 12.96 -1.10
N THR A 384 4.27 13.00 -2.10
CA THR A 384 4.67 11.83 -2.90
C THR A 384 6.09 11.41 -2.54
N PHE A 385 6.32 10.10 -2.46
CA PHE A 385 7.65 9.48 -2.35
C PHE A 385 7.91 8.68 -3.63
N PRO A 386 8.56 9.29 -4.63
CA PRO A 386 8.81 8.63 -5.92
C PRO A 386 9.85 7.51 -5.76
N LEU A 387 9.80 6.51 -6.64
CA LEU A 387 10.77 5.41 -6.65
C LEU A 387 12.18 5.88 -7.04
N PHE A 388 12.25 6.92 -7.86
CA PHE A 388 13.49 7.57 -8.28
C PHE A 388 13.48 9.07 -7.96
N PRO A 389 14.64 9.67 -7.68
CA PRO A 389 14.74 11.10 -7.42
C PRO A 389 14.23 11.95 -8.59
N LYS A 390 13.46 12.99 -8.29
CA LYS A 390 12.91 13.93 -9.31
C LYS A 390 14.00 14.57 -10.16
N SER A 391 15.15 14.83 -9.55
CA SER A 391 16.37 15.34 -10.21
C SER A 391 16.81 14.47 -11.39
N LEU A 392 16.62 13.14 -11.31
CA LEU A 392 16.89 12.20 -12.39
C LEU A 392 15.69 12.06 -13.33
N VAL A 393 14.49 11.86 -12.79
CA VAL A 393 13.28 11.61 -13.59
C VAL A 393 12.97 12.77 -14.55
N HIS A 394 13.18 14.01 -14.12
CA HIS A 394 12.91 15.23 -14.88
C HIS A 394 14.15 15.89 -15.48
N HIS A 395 15.30 15.22 -15.46
CA HIS A 395 16.54 15.78 -16.02
C HIS A 395 16.36 16.12 -17.51
N PRO A 396 16.80 17.29 -18.02
CA PRO A 396 16.53 17.69 -19.41
C PRO A 396 17.16 16.75 -20.46
N VAL A 397 18.36 16.24 -20.19
CA VAL A 397 19.11 15.36 -21.09
C VAL A 397 18.89 13.86 -20.80
N HIS A 398 19.03 13.46 -19.54
CA HIS A 398 18.92 12.07 -19.06
C HIS A 398 17.54 11.71 -18.48
N GLY A 399 16.54 12.57 -18.65
CA GLY A 399 15.20 12.41 -18.06
C GLY A 399 14.56 11.08 -18.42
N LEU A 400 13.84 10.52 -17.45
CA LEU A 400 13.23 9.20 -17.57
C LEU A 400 11.73 9.29 -17.89
N SER A 401 11.07 10.38 -17.49
CA SER A 401 9.65 10.62 -17.77
C SER A 401 9.42 10.97 -19.25
N LEU A 402 8.38 10.39 -19.85
CA LEU A 402 8.02 10.68 -21.23
C LEU A 402 7.73 12.18 -21.44
N GLY A 403 8.16 12.69 -22.59
CA GLY A 403 8.00 14.09 -23.00
C GLY A 403 9.08 15.02 -22.45
N ILE A 404 9.87 14.62 -21.44
CA ILE A 404 10.91 15.50 -20.88
C ILE A 404 12.04 15.70 -21.90
N ARG A 405 12.58 14.62 -22.48
CA ARG A 405 13.69 14.76 -23.44
C ARG A 405 13.17 15.32 -24.75
N SER A 406 11.98 14.90 -25.19
CA SER A 406 11.36 15.40 -26.44
C SER A 406 11.18 16.91 -26.44
N LYS A 407 10.76 17.51 -25.31
CA LYS A 407 10.69 18.97 -25.14
C LYS A 407 12.04 19.70 -25.29
N ASN A 408 13.14 18.98 -25.09
CA ASN A 408 14.50 19.48 -25.24
C ASN A 408 15.15 19.06 -26.58
N GLY A 409 14.36 18.61 -27.56
CA GLY A 409 14.84 18.22 -28.89
C GLY A 409 15.54 16.86 -28.93
N ILE A 410 15.50 16.09 -27.84
CA ILE A 410 16.14 14.77 -27.72
C ILE A 410 15.04 13.70 -27.69
N PRO A 411 15.10 12.62 -28.49
CA PRO A 411 14.04 11.60 -28.46
C PRO A 411 13.96 10.89 -27.11
N ASP A 412 12.75 10.69 -26.60
CA ASP A 412 12.53 9.86 -25.41
C ASP A 412 12.83 8.39 -25.74
N ARG A 413 13.49 7.71 -24.80
CA ARG A 413 13.81 6.28 -24.89
C ARG A 413 12.66 5.50 -24.31
N VAL A 414 12.17 4.52 -25.07
CA VAL A 414 11.01 3.72 -24.69
C VAL A 414 11.23 2.23 -24.93
N LEU A 415 10.53 1.39 -24.17
CA LEU A 415 10.16 0.05 -24.60
C LEU A 415 8.74 0.12 -25.14
N THR A 416 8.56 -0.26 -26.41
CA THR A 416 7.25 -0.24 -27.07
C THR A 416 6.67 -1.64 -27.15
N PHE A 417 5.47 -1.81 -26.61
CA PHE A 417 4.66 -3.03 -26.68
C PHE A 417 3.59 -2.81 -27.74
N SER A 418 3.74 -3.50 -28.88
CA SER A 418 2.87 -3.37 -30.04
C SER A 418 1.96 -4.59 -30.14
N ALA A 419 0.67 -4.37 -30.35
CA ALA A 419 -0.31 -5.40 -30.65
C ALA A 419 -0.99 -5.10 -31.98
N LYS A 420 -0.98 -6.05 -32.91
CA LYS A 420 -1.85 -6.04 -34.08
C LYS A 420 -3.18 -6.61 -33.67
N LEU A 421 -4.22 -5.82 -33.83
CA LEU A 421 -5.58 -6.17 -33.44
C LEU A 421 -6.43 -6.39 -34.68
N ASP A 422 -7.16 -7.50 -34.71
CA ASP A 422 -8.18 -7.75 -35.73
C ASP A 422 -9.46 -6.94 -35.46
N SER A 423 -10.45 -7.07 -36.36
CA SER A 423 -11.73 -6.39 -36.23
C SER A 423 -12.53 -6.79 -34.98
N ALA A 424 -12.24 -7.93 -34.35
CA ALA A 424 -12.83 -8.39 -33.10
C ALA A 424 -12.03 -7.96 -31.85
N GLY A 425 -10.89 -7.28 -32.04
CA GLY A 425 -10.00 -6.86 -30.95
C GLY A 425 -9.07 -7.95 -30.44
N ASN A 426 -8.92 -9.09 -31.15
CA ASN A 426 -7.96 -10.11 -30.76
C ASN A 426 -6.54 -9.70 -31.15
N ILE A 427 -5.57 -10.02 -30.29
CA ILE A 427 -4.14 -9.93 -30.64
C ILE A 427 -3.83 -11.03 -31.65
N VAL A 428 -3.66 -10.65 -32.91
CA VAL A 428 -3.29 -11.57 -34.01
C VAL A 428 -1.80 -11.57 -34.30
N ASP A 429 -1.10 -10.50 -33.92
CA ASP A 429 0.35 -10.39 -33.95
C ASP A 429 0.83 -9.43 -32.86
N TYR A 430 2.10 -9.50 -32.47
CA TYR A 430 2.68 -8.59 -31.48
C TYR A 430 4.18 -8.35 -31.72
N ALA A 431 4.68 -7.22 -31.21
CA ALA A 431 6.11 -6.94 -31.19
C ALA A 431 6.50 -6.17 -29.91
N VAL A 432 7.68 -6.48 -29.36
CA VAL A 432 8.31 -5.71 -28.29
C VAL A 432 9.62 -5.15 -28.82
N ARG A 433 9.78 -3.83 -28.81
CA ARG A 433 10.96 -3.15 -29.37
C ARG A 433 11.49 -2.09 -28.40
N ALA A 434 12.81 -1.97 -28.33
CA ALA A 434 13.42 -0.74 -27.85
C ALA A 434 13.15 0.35 -28.90
N GLY A 435 12.69 1.53 -28.48
CA GLY A 435 12.26 2.58 -29.39
C GLY A 435 12.75 3.97 -28.99
N LEU A 436 12.62 4.90 -29.93
CA LEU A 436 12.79 6.34 -29.78
C LEU A 436 11.52 7.06 -30.24
N VAL A 437 10.99 7.97 -29.42
CA VAL A 437 9.80 8.78 -29.76
C VAL A 437 10.11 10.27 -29.58
N ARG A 438 9.46 11.13 -30.37
CA ARG A 438 9.75 12.58 -30.42
C ARG A 438 8.51 13.47 -30.35
N ASN A 439 7.39 13.02 -30.91
CA ASN A 439 6.13 13.77 -30.96
C ASN A 439 5.22 13.38 -29.78
N VAL A 440 5.63 13.76 -28.57
CA VAL A 440 4.92 13.41 -27.32
C VAL A 440 3.92 14.51 -26.94
N ASN A 441 2.63 14.15 -26.94
CA ASN A 441 1.50 15.02 -26.67
C ASN A 441 0.89 14.68 -25.31
N ARG A 442 1.08 15.55 -24.31
CA ARG A 442 0.50 15.38 -22.97
C ARG A 442 -0.92 15.97 -22.93
N ILE A 443 -1.89 15.17 -22.52
CA ILE A 443 -3.32 15.53 -22.46
C ILE A 443 -3.89 15.01 -21.13
N SER A 444 -4.92 15.67 -20.58
CA SER A 444 -5.60 15.15 -19.38
C SER A 444 -6.78 14.23 -19.73
N TYR A 445 -7.14 13.33 -18.81
CA TYR A 445 -8.35 12.51 -18.96
C TYR A 445 -9.59 13.35 -19.25
N ASP A 446 -9.83 14.39 -18.45
CA ASP A 446 -11.00 15.26 -18.57
C ASP A 446 -11.04 15.97 -19.94
N SER A 447 -9.88 16.39 -20.46
CA SER A 447 -9.80 17.01 -21.80
C SER A 447 -10.19 16.06 -22.92
N VAL A 448 -9.85 14.78 -22.80
CA VAL A 448 -10.25 13.76 -23.77
C VAL A 448 -11.74 13.41 -23.62
N ASP A 449 -12.23 13.28 -22.38
CA ASP A 449 -13.65 13.04 -22.12
C ASP A 449 -14.54 14.14 -22.71
N VAL A 450 -14.14 15.42 -22.53
CA VAL A 450 -14.84 16.57 -23.15
C VAL A 450 -14.78 16.51 -24.67
N ALA A 451 -13.61 16.23 -25.26
CA ALA A 451 -13.45 16.18 -26.73
C ALA A 451 -14.26 15.04 -27.38
N LEU A 452 -14.34 13.88 -26.71
CA LEU A 452 -15.03 12.70 -27.20
C LEU A 452 -16.48 12.58 -26.70
N GLN A 453 -16.96 13.56 -25.92
CA GLN A 453 -18.29 13.58 -25.31
C GLN A 453 -18.58 12.29 -24.51
N ILE A 454 -17.57 11.82 -23.77
CA ILE A 454 -17.68 10.64 -22.91
C ILE A 454 -18.23 11.09 -21.56
N PRO A 455 -19.19 10.36 -20.96
CA PRO A 455 -19.64 10.64 -19.61
C PRO A 455 -18.47 10.56 -18.62
N SER A 456 -18.30 11.62 -17.84
CA SER A 456 -17.32 11.64 -16.75
C SER A 456 -17.75 10.69 -15.63
N PRO A 457 -16.79 10.07 -14.91
CA PRO A 457 -17.09 9.27 -13.73
C PRO A 457 -17.92 10.05 -12.71
N LEU A 458 -18.92 9.39 -12.13
CA LEU A 458 -19.74 9.97 -11.07
C LEU A 458 -19.00 9.84 -9.73
N PHE A 459 -18.59 10.99 -9.20
CA PHE A 459 -18.05 11.09 -7.85
C PHE A 459 -19.03 11.79 -6.93
N GLU A 460 -19.19 11.26 -5.73
CA GLU A 460 -20.00 11.88 -4.69
C GLU A 460 -19.11 12.75 -3.79
N TYR A 461 -19.67 13.88 -3.35
CA TYR A 461 -19.02 14.83 -2.45
C TYR A 461 -19.92 15.05 -1.23
N PRO A 462 -19.99 14.10 -0.28
CA PRO A 462 -20.95 14.15 0.82
C PRO A 462 -20.83 15.42 1.68
N PHE A 463 -19.63 16.00 1.72
CA PHE A 463 -19.32 17.20 2.48
C PHE A 463 -19.25 18.47 1.59
N GLY A 464 -19.76 18.41 0.36
CA GLY A 464 -19.65 19.48 -0.63
C GLY A 464 -18.23 19.63 -1.20
N GLY A 465 -17.95 20.77 -1.84
CA GLY A 465 -16.62 21.07 -2.38
C GLY A 465 -16.27 20.33 -3.68
N ALA A 466 -17.27 19.91 -4.46
CA ALA A 466 -17.06 19.36 -5.78
C ALA A 466 -16.24 20.34 -6.65
N PRO A 467 -15.15 19.90 -7.30
CA PRO A 467 -14.35 20.77 -8.13
C PRO A 467 -15.16 21.21 -9.36
N ILE A 468 -15.06 22.50 -9.71
CA ILE A 468 -15.58 22.99 -10.99
C ILE A 468 -14.60 22.54 -12.06
N SER A 469 -14.99 21.57 -12.89
CA SER A 469 -14.16 21.14 -14.02
C SER A 469 -13.95 22.32 -14.98
N LYS A 470 -12.69 22.66 -15.24
CA LYS A 470 -12.26 23.70 -16.20
C LYS A 470 -11.54 23.09 -17.40
N ALA A 471 -11.74 21.80 -17.68
CA ALA A 471 -11.01 21.12 -18.74
C ALA A 471 -11.41 21.66 -20.12
N SER A 472 -10.43 22.12 -20.90
CA SER A 472 -10.60 22.42 -22.32
C SER A 472 -10.58 21.12 -23.14
N PRO A 473 -11.31 21.02 -24.25
CA PRO A 473 -11.26 19.84 -25.12
C PRO A 473 -9.84 19.61 -25.67
N ALA A 474 -9.47 18.34 -25.83
CA ALA A 474 -8.28 17.96 -26.57
C ALA A 474 -8.30 18.51 -28.02
N PRO A 475 -7.13 18.81 -28.62
CA PRO A 475 -7.03 19.27 -30.00
C PRO A 475 -7.73 18.37 -31.03
N SER A 476 -8.33 18.98 -32.05
CA SER A 476 -9.09 18.28 -33.11
C SER A 476 -8.28 17.21 -33.81
N ASP A 477 -6.99 17.45 -34.01
CA ASP A 477 -6.10 16.57 -34.78
C ASP A 477 -5.83 15.24 -34.06
N PHE A 478 -6.17 15.15 -32.78
CA PHE A 478 -5.98 13.94 -31.97
C PHE A 478 -7.25 13.09 -31.89
N VAL A 479 -8.41 13.67 -32.21
CA VAL A 479 -9.73 13.08 -31.92
C VAL A 479 -9.93 11.74 -32.63
N GLU A 480 -9.54 11.63 -33.90
CA GLU A 480 -9.75 10.40 -34.67
C GLU A 480 -8.91 9.22 -34.17
N ASP A 481 -7.69 9.47 -33.71
CA ASP A 481 -6.85 8.43 -33.13
C ASP A 481 -7.35 8.03 -31.73
N LEU A 482 -7.75 9.01 -30.91
CA LEU A 482 -8.36 8.74 -29.59
C LEU A 482 -9.69 7.97 -29.70
N LYS A 483 -10.48 8.21 -30.76
CA LYS A 483 -11.68 7.41 -31.07
C LYS A 483 -11.32 5.97 -31.41
N ALA A 484 -10.33 5.75 -32.28
CA ALA A 484 -9.90 4.40 -32.66
C ALA A 484 -9.37 3.60 -31.45
N ILE A 485 -8.61 4.27 -30.57
CA ILE A 485 -8.12 3.69 -29.31
C ILE A 485 -9.30 3.32 -28.39
N ARG A 486 -10.30 4.19 -28.30
CA ARG A 486 -11.53 3.91 -27.52
C ARG A 486 -12.28 2.71 -28.08
N GLU A 487 -12.41 2.58 -29.40
CA GLU A 487 -13.06 1.41 -30.03
C GLU A 487 -12.36 0.10 -29.66
N ILE A 488 -11.03 0.08 -29.62
CA ILE A 488 -10.27 -1.08 -29.14
C ILE A 488 -10.66 -1.40 -27.68
N ALA A 489 -10.66 -0.40 -26.81
CA ALA A 489 -11.01 -0.59 -25.39
C ALA A 489 -12.43 -1.12 -25.20
N LEU A 490 -13.39 -0.69 -26.02
CA LEU A 490 -14.77 -1.19 -26.00
C LEU A 490 -14.84 -2.67 -26.39
N LYS A 491 -14.17 -3.09 -27.48
CA LYS A 491 -14.09 -4.50 -27.88
C LYS A 491 -13.43 -5.37 -26.80
N GLN A 492 -12.36 -4.85 -26.20
CA GLN A 492 -11.70 -5.50 -25.07
C GLN A 492 -12.66 -5.71 -23.89
N ARG A 493 -13.52 -4.72 -23.59
CA ARG A 493 -14.55 -4.81 -22.55
C ARG A 493 -15.64 -5.83 -22.89
N GLU A 494 -16.17 -5.81 -24.10
CA GLU A 494 -17.17 -6.79 -24.56
C GLU A 494 -16.67 -8.22 -24.39
N ARG A 495 -15.41 -8.45 -24.78
CA ARG A 495 -14.73 -9.74 -24.55
C ARG A 495 -14.66 -10.10 -23.06
N ARG A 496 -14.39 -9.16 -22.16
CA ARG A 496 -14.39 -9.43 -20.71
C ARG A 496 -15.75 -9.92 -20.24
N ILE A 497 -16.83 -9.24 -20.64
CA ILE A 497 -18.20 -9.59 -20.25
C ILE A 497 -18.58 -10.98 -20.75
N ALA A 498 -18.21 -11.30 -22.00
CA ALA A 498 -18.43 -12.61 -22.62
C ALA A 498 -17.70 -13.76 -21.89
N MET A 499 -16.62 -13.47 -21.15
CA MET A 499 -15.88 -14.44 -20.33
C MET A 499 -16.49 -14.64 -18.93
N ASN A 500 -17.77 -14.28 -18.71
CA ASN A 500 -18.42 -14.32 -17.41
C ASN A 500 -17.66 -13.55 -16.31
N TRP A 501 -16.94 -12.50 -16.71
CA TRP A 501 -16.25 -11.62 -15.77
C TRP A 501 -17.26 -10.88 -14.89
N LEU A 502 -16.93 -10.76 -13.61
CA LEU A 502 -17.69 -9.94 -12.67
C LEU A 502 -16.76 -9.30 -11.64
N ALA A 503 -17.19 -8.15 -11.13
CA ALA A 503 -16.53 -7.46 -10.02
C ALA A 503 -17.57 -6.84 -9.08
N PHE A 504 -17.21 -6.70 -7.79
CA PHE A 504 -18.06 -6.02 -6.82
C PHE A 504 -17.89 -4.51 -6.92
N ASN A 505 -19.00 -3.78 -7.04
CA ASN A 505 -19.01 -2.34 -6.97
C ASN A 505 -18.91 -1.89 -5.51
N ARG A 506 -17.75 -1.35 -5.13
CA ARG A 506 -17.44 -0.93 -3.77
C ARG A 506 -17.17 0.57 -3.73
N ASN A 507 -17.84 1.28 -2.82
CA ASN A 507 -17.59 2.69 -2.54
C ASN A 507 -16.35 2.82 -1.65
N ARG A 508 -15.48 3.77 -1.99
CA ARG A 508 -14.26 4.07 -1.24
C ARG A 508 -14.14 5.57 -1.02
N ALA A 509 -13.73 5.93 0.19
CA ALA A 509 -13.32 7.28 0.50
C ALA A 509 -11.94 7.58 -0.08
N GLU A 510 -11.82 8.74 -0.72
CA GLU A 510 -10.57 9.37 -1.09
C GLU A 510 -10.56 10.81 -0.54
N VAL A 511 -9.41 11.26 -0.07
CA VAL A 511 -9.21 12.65 0.37
C VAL A 511 -8.10 13.24 -0.48
N LYS A 512 -8.42 14.34 -1.17
CA LYS A 512 -7.44 15.08 -1.98
C LYS A 512 -7.16 16.43 -1.34
N ARG A 513 -5.90 16.85 -1.38
CA ARG A 513 -5.50 18.21 -1.01
C ARG A 513 -5.89 19.19 -2.10
N VAL A 514 -6.38 20.37 -1.72
CA VAL A 514 -6.66 21.48 -2.65
C VAL A 514 -5.45 22.38 -2.80
N SER A 515 -4.65 22.51 -1.74
CA SER A 515 -3.43 23.31 -1.70
C SER A 515 -2.29 22.51 -1.07
N GLU A 516 -1.06 22.99 -1.26
CA GLU A 516 0.09 22.43 -0.55
C GLU A 516 -0.06 22.63 0.97
N PHE A 517 0.48 21.67 1.72
CA PHE A 517 0.48 21.76 3.18
C PHE A 517 1.76 22.47 3.64
N PRO A 518 1.70 23.17 4.78
CA PRO A 518 2.92 23.64 5.44
C PRO A 518 3.85 22.47 5.71
N SER A 519 5.15 22.68 5.49
CA SER A 519 6.15 21.70 5.88
C SER A 519 6.08 21.44 7.39
N PRO A 520 6.24 20.20 7.85
CA PRO A 520 6.36 19.89 9.27
C PRO A 520 7.42 20.75 9.97
N PRO A 521 7.15 21.33 11.15
CA PRO A 521 8.13 22.15 11.87
C PRO A 521 9.41 21.40 12.23
N ASN A 522 9.28 20.10 12.53
CA ASN A 522 10.36 19.29 13.06
C ASN A 522 10.83 18.20 12.08
N GLY A 523 10.49 18.32 10.79
CA GLY A 523 10.50 17.20 9.85
C GLY A 523 9.47 16.12 10.24
N ILE A 524 9.43 15.00 9.52
CA ILE A 524 8.39 13.97 9.68
C ILE A 524 8.51 13.18 11.01
N VAL A 525 9.62 13.28 11.73
CA VAL A 525 9.91 12.43 12.91
C VAL A 525 10.30 13.25 14.15
N GLY A 526 9.85 14.50 14.27
CA GLY A 526 10.12 15.27 15.49
C GLY A 526 11.61 15.49 15.77
N ALA A 527 12.44 15.70 14.75
CA ALA A 527 13.90 15.82 14.93
C ALA A 527 14.33 17.05 15.74
N GLN A 528 13.44 18.04 15.92
CA GLN A 528 13.68 19.29 16.64
C GLN A 528 12.59 19.58 17.69
N ILE A 529 12.51 18.78 18.75
CA ILE A 529 11.50 18.92 19.83
C ILE A 529 11.90 19.95 20.89
N ASP A 530 12.59 21.04 20.51
CA ASP A 530 13.06 22.02 21.51
C ASP A 530 11.90 22.85 22.07
N THR A 531 10.90 23.14 21.24
CA THR A 531 9.74 23.94 21.60
C THR A 531 8.46 23.37 20.97
N PRO A 532 7.29 23.56 21.59
CA PRO A 532 6.03 23.21 20.97
C PRO A 532 5.75 24.13 19.76
N HIS A 533 5.15 23.58 18.73
CA HIS A 533 4.68 24.29 17.55
C HIS A 533 3.15 24.26 17.56
N LEU A 534 2.56 25.41 17.85
CA LEU A 534 1.14 25.54 18.05
C LEU A 534 0.44 25.77 16.71
N ASN A 535 -0.44 24.85 16.34
CA ASN A 535 -1.06 24.81 15.02
C ASN A 535 -2.23 25.79 14.89
N LYS A 536 -2.32 26.44 13.73
CA LYS A 536 -3.42 27.31 13.29
C LYS A 536 -4.06 26.77 12.03
N GLY A 537 -5.35 27.01 11.86
CA GLY A 537 -6.10 26.58 10.68
C GLY A 537 -6.13 25.06 10.50
N PHE A 538 -6.66 24.64 9.35
CA PHE A 538 -6.62 23.25 8.89
C PHE A 538 -6.55 23.25 7.35
N PRO A 539 -5.83 22.31 6.72
CA PRO A 539 -5.71 22.31 5.27
C PRO A 539 -7.05 22.18 4.56
N ASN A 540 -7.15 22.83 3.40
CA ASN A 540 -8.29 22.67 2.50
C ASN A 540 -8.20 21.31 1.81
N LEU A 541 -9.15 20.44 2.15
CA LEU A 541 -9.27 19.08 1.64
C LEU A 541 -10.62 18.90 0.96
N VAL A 542 -10.68 17.98 0.01
CA VAL A 542 -11.94 17.51 -0.59
C VAL A 542 -12.12 16.04 -0.24
N TYR A 543 -13.30 15.72 0.31
CA TYR A 543 -13.72 14.35 0.58
C TYR A 543 -14.51 13.82 -0.61
N ILE A 544 -14.04 12.75 -1.21
CA ILE A 544 -14.58 12.15 -2.41
C ILE A 544 -15.01 10.73 -2.08
N VAL A 545 -16.22 10.35 -2.47
CA VAL A 545 -16.63 8.95 -2.52
C VAL A 545 -16.72 8.53 -3.97
N SER A 546 -15.91 7.54 -4.31
CA SER A 546 -15.90 6.95 -5.65
C SER A 546 -16.24 5.47 -5.55
N SER A 547 -16.94 4.95 -6.56
CA SER A 547 -17.21 3.53 -6.65
C SER A 547 -16.13 2.84 -7.51
N THR A 548 -15.96 1.54 -7.32
CA THR A 548 -14.99 0.75 -8.10
C THR A 548 -15.37 0.73 -9.59
N ARG A 549 -16.67 0.71 -9.87
CA ARG A 549 -17.23 0.84 -11.23
C ARG A 549 -16.83 2.17 -11.88
N GLU A 550 -17.12 3.28 -11.21
CA GLU A 550 -16.86 4.64 -11.74
C GLU A 550 -15.36 4.90 -11.93
N SER A 551 -14.55 4.50 -10.95
CA SER A 551 -13.09 4.74 -11.00
C SER A 551 -12.35 3.81 -11.96
N GLY A 552 -12.92 2.65 -12.27
CA GLY A 552 -12.26 1.59 -13.04
C GLY A 552 -12.65 1.56 -14.51
N ASP A 553 -13.94 1.73 -14.82
CA ASP A 553 -14.50 1.41 -16.15
C ASP A 553 -15.35 2.54 -16.79
N VAL A 554 -15.36 3.75 -16.19
CA VAL A 554 -16.01 4.95 -16.75
C VAL A 554 -14.97 6.00 -17.19
N GLY A 555 -15.31 6.81 -18.20
CA GLY A 555 -14.42 7.82 -18.78
C GLY A 555 -13.25 7.24 -19.59
N PHE A 556 -12.42 8.13 -20.14
CA PHE A 556 -11.24 7.76 -20.92
C PHE A 556 -10.14 7.12 -20.07
N ARG A 557 -10.20 7.28 -18.74
CA ARG A 557 -9.33 6.53 -17.80
C ARG A 557 -9.46 5.03 -17.97
N SER A 558 -10.67 4.54 -18.24
CA SER A 558 -10.90 3.13 -18.53
C SER A 558 -10.26 2.66 -19.85
N VAL A 559 -10.18 3.55 -20.84
CA VAL A 559 -9.55 3.27 -22.14
C VAL A 559 -8.04 3.09 -21.95
N VAL A 560 -7.38 4.01 -21.25
CA VAL A 560 -5.94 3.88 -20.93
C VAL A 560 -5.68 2.61 -20.12
N ALA A 561 -6.53 2.30 -19.14
CA ALA A 561 -6.41 1.05 -18.38
C ALA A 561 -6.49 -0.21 -19.27
N GLU A 562 -7.33 -0.23 -20.32
CA GLU A 562 -7.34 -1.31 -21.31
C GLU A 562 -6.05 -1.39 -22.11
N MET A 563 -5.50 -0.25 -22.54
CA MET A 563 -4.23 -0.24 -23.30
C MET A 563 -3.07 -0.79 -22.46
N MET A 564 -3.04 -0.45 -21.16
CA MET A 564 -2.05 -1.00 -20.23
C MET A 564 -2.25 -2.50 -20.01
N LYS A 565 -3.50 -2.97 -19.88
CA LYS A 565 -3.80 -4.40 -19.76
C LYS A 565 -3.36 -5.17 -21.00
N LEU A 566 -3.64 -4.64 -22.19
CA LEU A 566 -3.21 -5.23 -23.46
C LEU A 566 -1.68 -5.31 -23.57
N SER A 567 -0.98 -4.24 -23.20
CA SER A 567 0.49 -4.19 -23.22
C SER A 567 1.12 -5.20 -22.26
N CYS A 568 0.53 -5.39 -21.08
CA CYS A 568 0.95 -6.41 -20.13
C CYS A 568 0.71 -7.85 -20.64
N ARG A 569 -0.33 -8.06 -21.47
CA ARG A 569 -0.55 -9.35 -22.17
C ARG A 569 0.49 -9.57 -23.27
N VAL A 570 0.86 -8.51 -24.01
CA VAL A 570 1.98 -8.56 -24.97
C VAL A 570 3.30 -8.89 -24.25
N GLY A 571 3.58 -8.23 -23.12
CA GLY A 571 4.74 -8.55 -22.29
C GLY A 571 4.75 -10.00 -21.81
N ALA A 572 3.59 -10.53 -21.39
CA ALA A 572 3.47 -11.94 -21.01
C ALA A 572 3.79 -12.89 -22.18
N ARG A 573 3.23 -12.63 -23.37
CA ARG A 573 3.51 -13.41 -24.59
C ARG A 573 4.99 -13.37 -24.97
N PHE A 574 5.61 -12.19 -24.90
CA PHE A 574 7.05 -12.03 -25.17
C PHE A 574 7.92 -12.97 -24.32
N PHE A 575 7.65 -13.06 -23.02
CA PHE A 575 8.38 -13.94 -22.11
C PHE A 575 8.04 -15.42 -22.34
N THR A 576 6.76 -15.74 -22.50
CA THR A 576 6.28 -17.12 -22.71
C THR A 576 6.89 -17.72 -23.97
N ASP A 577 6.81 -17.02 -25.10
CA ASP A 577 7.24 -17.51 -26.41
C ASP A 577 8.77 -17.72 -26.47
N ARG A 578 9.52 -17.05 -25.60
CA ARG A 578 10.98 -17.12 -25.52
C ARG A 578 11.49 -18.02 -24.39
N ASN A 579 10.58 -18.60 -23.61
CA ASN A 579 10.87 -19.39 -22.41
C ASN A 579 11.76 -18.63 -21.41
N VAL A 580 11.45 -17.34 -21.20
CA VAL A 580 12.20 -16.45 -20.29
C VAL A 580 11.40 -16.30 -18.99
N PRO A 581 12.00 -16.53 -17.80
CA PRO A 581 11.29 -16.39 -16.55
C PRO A 581 10.88 -14.93 -16.31
N ALA A 582 9.65 -14.74 -15.83
CA ALA A 582 9.06 -13.44 -15.52
C ALA A 582 8.06 -13.56 -14.35
N PRO A 583 7.74 -12.46 -13.67
CA PRO A 583 6.76 -12.44 -12.58
C PRO A 583 5.34 -12.32 -13.14
N TYR A 584 4.77 -13.46 -13.56
CA TYR A 584 3.37 -13.51 -14.03
C TYR A 584 2.43 -13.26 -12.85
N ARG A 585 1.51 -12.32 -13.02
CA ARG A 585 0.49 -12.03 -12.02
C ARG A 585 -0.81 -12.74 -12.40
N THR A 586 -1.22 -13.69 -11.57
CA THR A 586 -2.41 -14.52 -11.77
C THR A 586 -3.47 -14.20 -10.72
N GLY A 587 -4.71 -14.55 -11.02
CA GLY A 587 -5.84 -14.31 -10.13
C GLY A 587 -6.90 -15.37 -10.37
N GLN A 588 -7.19 -16.15 -9.32
CA GLN A 588 -8.18 -17.21 -9.37
C GLN A 588 -9.60 -16.64 -9.33
N PRO A 589 -10.61 -17.34 -9.89
CA PRO A 589 -12.00 -16.94 -9.79
C PRO A 589 -12.48 -16.94 -8.35
N LEU A 590 -13.54 -16.17 -8.07
CA LEU A 590 -14.24 -16.25 -6.79
C LEU A 590 -14.75 -17.69 -6.55
N ILE A 591 -14.79 -18.09 -5.28
CA ILE A 591 -15.32 -19.40 -4.86
C ILE A 591 -16.78 -19.20 -4.45
N PRO A 592 -17.77 -19.59 -5.28
CA PRO A 592 -19.19 -19.41 -4.98
C PRO A 592 -19.64 -20.36 -3.86
N THR A 593 -20.74 -20.04 -3.17
CA THR A 593 -21.32 -20.94 -2.15
C THR A 593 -21.97 -22.20 -2.76
N SER A 594 -22.39 -22.13 -4.02
CA SER A 594 -22.94 -23.26 -4.80
C SER A 594 -22.89 -22.95 -6.31
N GLU A 595 -23.15 -23.94 -7.16
CA GLU A 595 -23.27 -23.73 -8.62
C GLU A 595 -24.39 -22.75 -8.98
N LYS A 596 -25.52 -22.78 -8.27
CA LYS A 596 -26.61 -21.80 -8.48
C LYS A 596 -26.22 -20.39 -8.05
N ALA A 597 -25.29 -20.26 -7.11
CA ALA A 597 -24.86 -18.95 -6.62
C ALA A 597 -24.08 -18.17 -7.68
N ILE A 598 -23.28 -18.83 -8.53
CA ILE A 598 -22.59 -18.14 -9.62
C ILE A 598 -23.56 -17.64 -10.70
N GLU A 599 -24.59 -18.41 -11.06
CA GLU A 599 -25.64 -17.97 -12.00
C GLU A 599 -26.37 -16.72 -11.47
N LYS A 600 -26.72 -16.75 -10.17
CA LYS A 600 -27.37 -15.62 -9.47
C LYS A 600 -26.47 -14.39 -9.39
N LEU A 601 -25.16 -14.55 -9.22
CA LEU A 601 -24.22 -13.42 -9.28
C LEU A 601 -24.16 -12.85 -10.69
N LEU A 602 -24.00 -13.69 -11.71
CA LEU A 602 -23.90 -13.25 -13.10
C LEU A 602 -25.16 -12.53 -13.59
N SER A 603 -26.34 -12.91 -13.09
CA SER A 603 -27.62 -12.26 -13.43
C SER A 603 -27.80 -10.87 -12.81
N LYS A 604 -26.99 -10.51 -11.80
CA LYS A 604 -27.02 -9.20 -11.13
C LYS A 604 -26.01 -8.19 -11.71
N ARG A 605 -25.27 -8.58 -12.75
CA ARG A 605 -24.30 -7.69 -13.40
C ARG A 605 -25.02 -6.55 -14.10
N ASP A 606 -24.48 -5.34 -13.96
CA ASP A 606 -24.79 -4.24 -14.87
C ASP A 606 -24.11 -4.42 -16.24
N GLU A 607 -24.31 -3.47 -17.15
CA GLU A 607 -23.73 -3.46 -18.49
C GLU A 607 -22.19 -3.41 -18.52
N LEU A 608 -21.56 -3.02 -17.40
CA LEU A 608 -20.11 -2.99 -17.23
C LEU A 608 -19.57 -4.23 -16.51
N GLY A 609 -20.44 -5.17 -16.09
CA GLY A 609 -20.06 -6.40 -15.41
C GLY A 609 -19.96 -6.29 -13.88
N TYR A 610 -20.44 -5.20 -13.29
CA TYR A 610 -20.37 -4.97 -11.85
C TYR A 610 -21.63 -5.41 -11.12
N ILE A 611 -21.47 -5.91 -9.89
CA ILE A 611 -22.55 -6.30 -8.98
C ILE A 611 -22.50 -5.40 -7.75
N GLN A 612 -23.65 -4.94 -7.27
CA GLN A 612 -23.74 -4.23 -5.98
C GLN A 612 -23.26 -5.15 -4.85
N GLU A 613 -22.25 -4.72 -4.09
CA GLU A 613 -21.58 -5.59 -3.09
C GLU A 613 -22.59 -6.24 -2.14
N ALA A 614 -23.51 -5.46 -1.57
CA ALA A 614 -24.54 -5.94 -0.63
C ALA A 614 -25.37 -7.11 -1.17
N GLU A 615 -25.62 -7.15 -2.47
CA GLU A 615 -26.46 -8.17 -3.09
C GLU A 615 -25.73 -9.50 -3.29
N GLY A 616 -24.40 -9.50 -3.34
CA GLY A 616 -23.59 -10.69 -3.62
C GLY A 616 -22.89 -11.30 -2.43
N LEU A 617 -22.86 -10.63 -1.25
CA LEU A 617 -22.10 -11.08 -0.07
C LEU A 617 -22.46 -12.49 0.42
N SER A 618 -23.69 -12.96 0.21
CA SER A 618 -24.14 -14.30 0.62
C SER A 618 -23.91 -15.39 -0.42
N ASP A 619 -23.47 -15.02 -1.63
CA ASP A 619 -23.37 -15.93 -2.78
C ASP A 619 -21.90 -16.43 -3.02
N PHE A 620 -20.93 -16.01 -2.20
CA PHE A 620 -19.54 -16.49 -2.26
C PHE A 620 -18.91 -16.77 -0.88
N ILE A 621 -17.93 -17.69 -0.85
CA ILE A 621 -17.17 -18.06 0.36
C ILE A 621 -15.85 -17.29 0.43
N TYR A 622 -15.20 -17.09 -0.72
CA TYR A 622 -13.86 -16.50 -0.77
C TYR A 622 -13.62 -15.80 -2.12
N GLU A 623 -13.05 -14.59 -2.08
CA GLU A 623 -12.55 -13.86 -3.24
C GLU A 623 -10.99 -13.92 -3.21
N PRO A 624 -10.36 -14.79 -4.02
CA PRO A 624 -8.91 -14.92 -4.02
C PRO A 624 -8.21 -13.64 -4.43
N ARG A 625 -7.12 -13.32 -3.73
CA ARG A 625 -6.24 -12.22 -4.14
C ARG A 625 -5.36 -12.66 -5.30
N ALA A 626 -5.05 -11.74 -6.20
CA ALA A 626 -4.05 -11.97 -7.24
C ALA A 626 -2.66 -12.19 -6.62
N GLN A 627 -1.90 -13.12 -7.20
CA GLN A 627 -0.58 -13.55 -6.73
C GLN A 627 0.43 -13.53 -7.88
N TYR A 628 1.72 -13.51 -7.55
CA TYR A 628 2.79 -13.69 -8.54
C TYR A 628 3.27 -15.15 -8.60
N GLN A 629 3.56 -15.63 -9.82
CA GLN A 629 4.09 -16.97 -10.09
C GLN A 629 5.01 -16.96 -11.32
N LEU A 630 5.78 -18.03 -11.51
CA LEU A 630 6.73 -18.14 -12.63
C LEU A 630 6.10 -18.50 -13.97
N ASN A 631 4.95 -19.15 -13.95
CA ASN A 631 4.31 -19.66 -15.15
C ASN A 631 3.13 -18.76 -15.55
N PRO A 632 2.85 -18.57 -16.85
CA PRO A 632 1.62 -17.92 -17.27
C PRO A 632 0.41 -18.68 -16.73
N GLY A 633 -0.63 -17.93 -16.36
CA GLY A 633 -1.90 -18.48 -15.90
C GLY A 633 -2.99 -17.42 -15.96
N MET A 634 -4.21 -17.80 -15.63
CA MET A 634 -5.34 -16.88 -15.70
C MET A 634 -5.23 -15.69 -14.74
N HIS A 635 -5.93 -14.61 -15.09
CA HIS A 635 -6.22 -13.53 -14.17
C HIS A 635 -7.71 -13.18 -14.26
N PHE A 636 -8.54 -13.87 -13.46
CA PHE A 636 -9.99 -13.69 -13.41
C PHE A 636 -10.39 -12.22 -13.25
N GLY A 637 -9.82 -11.52 -12.27
CA GLY A 637 -10.13 -10.10 -12.04
C GLY A 637 -9.80 -9.15 -13.20
N LEU A 638 -9.03 -9.57 -14.20
CA LEU A 638 -8.73 -8.81 -15.42
C LEU A 638 -9.32 -9.45 -16.68
N ALA A 639 -10.09 -10.53 -16.53
CA ALA A 639 -10.62 -11.36 -17.62
C ALA A 639 -9.54 -11.83 -18.60
N ILE A 640 -8.43 -12.32 -18.06
CA ILE A 640 -7.35 -12.92 -18.85
C ILE A 640 -7.46 -14.45 -18.70
N PRO A 641 -7.63 -15.20 -19.80
CA PRO A 641 -7.86 -16.64 -19.76
C PRO A 641 -6.59 -17.40 -19.35
N GLU A 642 -6.79 -18.66 -18.99
CA GLU A 642 -5.70 -19.59 -18.66
C GLU A 642 -4.72 -19.72 -19.84
N GLY A 643 -3.43 -19.80 -19.53
CA GLY A 643 -2.36 -19.91 -20.54
C GLY A 643 -1.95 -18.62 -21.26
N GLU A 644 -2.78 -17.56 -21.27
CA GLU A 644 -2.40 -16.29 -21.93
C GLU A 644 -1.39 -15.48 -21.10
N GLY A 645 -1.59 -15.41 -19.78
CA GLY A 645 -0.69 -14.74 -18.85
C GLY A 645 -0.79 -13.20 -18.83
N TYR A 646 -0.20 -12.60 -17.78
CA TYR A 646 -0.18 -11.16 -17.56
C TYR A 646 1.08 -10.77 -16.78
N VAL A 647 1.93 -9.94 -17.37
CA VAL A 647 3.16 -9.42 -16.73
C VAL A 647 3.13 -7.91 -16.74
N ARG A 648 3.33 -7.28 -15.59
CA ARG A 648 3.35 -5.81 -15.48
C ARG A 648 4.64 -5.25 -16.07
N VAL A 649 4.50 -4.37 -17.06
CA VAL A 649 5.61 -3.77 -17.83
C VAL A 649 5.39 -2.29 -18.13
N THR A 650 4.33 -1.68 -17.60
CA THR A 650 3.80 -0.39 -18.05
C THR A 650 4.10 0.76 -17.09
N SER A 651 4.80 0.52 -15.98
CA SER A 651 5.04 1.56 -14.97
C SER A 651 6.41 1.47 -14.28
N PRO A 652 7.52 1.38 -15.03
CA PRO A 652 8.85 1.14 -14.48
C PRO A 652 9.42 2.32 -13.69
N LEU A 653 8.89 3.54 -13.83
CA LEU A 653 9.30 4.70 -13.01
C LEU A 653 8.74 4.63 -11.59
N ARG A 654 7.61 3.94 -11.39
CA ARG A 654 6.92 3.85 -10.10
C ARG A 654 6.70 2.44 -9.57
N ARG A 655 7.12 1.39 -10.29
CA ARG A 655 7.07 -0.01 -9.83
C ARG A 655 8.38 -0.70 -10.18
N TYR A 656 9.12 -1.13 -9.15
CA TYR A 656 10.38 -1.85 -9.34
C TYR A 656 10.19 -3.16 -10.11
N ASN A 657 9.05 -3.85 -9.93
CA ASN A 657 8.73 -5.07 -10.67
C ASN A 657 8.69 -4.87 -12.20
N ASP A 658 8.17 -3.72 -12.64
CA ASP A 658 8.12 -3.39 -14.06
C ASP A 658 9.54 -3.11 -14.59
N LEU A 659 10.40 -2.46 -13.81
CA LEU A 659 11.81 -2.28 -14.14
C LEU A 659 12.58 -3.61 -14.22
N VAL A 660 12.30 -4.57 -13.33
CA VAL A 660 12.86 -5.93 -13.42
C VAL A 660 12.47 -6.59 -14.75
N ALA A 661 11.20 -6.49 -15.14
CA ALA A 661 10.74 -7.00 -16.44
C ALA A 661 11.42 -6.27 -17.61
N HIS A 662 11.65 -4.96 -17.52
CA HIS A 662 12.38 -4.18 -18.53
C HIS A 662 13.82 -4.69 -18.70
N TRP A 663 14.58 -4.85 -17.62
CA TRP A 663 15.95 -5.40 -17.71
C TRP A 663 15.99 -6.81 -18.30
N GLN A 664 14.98 -7.63 -18.00
CA GLN A 664 14.85 -8.95 -18.60
C GLN A 664 14.63 -8.84 -20.13
N ILE A 665 13.75 -7.94 -20.59
CA ILE A 665 13.52 -7.65 -22.01
C ILE A 665 14.80 -7.12 -22.68
N HIS A 666 15.52 -6.20 -22.04
CA HIS A 666 16.77 -5.64 -22.58
C HIS A 666 17.76 -6.73 -22.95
N LYS A 667 17.97 -7.67 -22.00
CA LYS A 667 18.93 -8.76 -22.20
C LYS A 667 18.48 -9.70 -23.30
N VAL A 668 17.19 -9.98 -23.40
CA VAL A 668 16.62 -10.81 -24.46
C VAL A 668 16.82 -10.17 -25.83
N LEU A 669 16.43 -8.90 -26.00
CA LEU A 669 16.56 -8.18 -27.27
C LEU A 669 18.02 -8.09 -27.75
N LEU A 670 18.96 -7.85 -26.83
CA LEU A 670 20.40 -7.84 -27.15
C LEU A 670 20.90 -9.22 -27.59
N ASN A 671 20.51 -10.29 -26.89
CA ASN A 671 20.89 -11.64 -27.26
C ASN A 671 20.31 -12.06 -28.62
N GLU A 672 19.06 -11.66 -28.93
CA GLU A 672 18.44 -11.90 -30.24
C GLU A 672 19.20 -11.19 -31.36
N LYS A 673 19.60 -9.93 -31.15
CA LYS A 673 20.43 -9.19 -32.11
C LYS A 673 21.77 -9.88 -32.38
N GLU A 674 22.35 -10.51 -31.35
CA GLU A 674 23.60 -11.27 -31.47
C GLU A 674 23.40 -12.70 -32.00
N GLY A 675 22.17 -13.10 -32.36
CA GLY A 675 21.85 -14.46 -32.83
C GLY A 675 21.96 -15.54 -31.75
N LYS A 676 22.02 -15.16 -30.47
CA LYS A 676 22.22 -16.07 -29.34
C LYS A 676 20.89 -16.69 -28.91
N THR A 677 20.50 -17.76 -29.60
CA THR A 677 19.40 -18.64 -29.22
C THR A 677 19.95 -19.96 -28.67
N SER A 678 19.33 -20.51 -27.63
CA SER A 678 19.66 -21.84 -27.11
C SER A 678 18.49 -22.80 -27.33
N LYS A 679 18.74 -24.12 -27.23
CA LYS A 679 17.66 -25.13 -27.26
C LYS A 679 16.61 -24.90 -26.15
N ASP A 680 17.00 -24.23 -25.06
CA ASP A 680 16.16 -23.94 -23.90
C ASP A 680 15.53 -22.53 -23.95
N GLY A 681 15.67 -21.79 -25.07
CA GLY A 681 15.18 -20.41 -25.24
C GLY A 681 16.27 -19.35 -25.23
N VAL A 682 15.89 -18.07 -25.24
CA VAL A 682 16.83 -16.94 -25.13
C VAL A 682 17.12 -16.72 -23.65
N LYS A 683 18.41 -16.56 -23.27
CA LYS A 683 18.74 -16.28 -21.86
C LYS A 683 18.33 -14.86 -21.49
N GLY A 684 17.53 -14.70 -20.44
CA GLY A 684 17.27 -13.41 -19.82
C GLY A 684 18.41 -12.93 -18.92
N MET A 685 18.22 -11.79 -18.27
CA MET A 685 19.19 -11.23 -17.31
C MET A 685 19.21 -12.04 -16.01
N PHE A 686 18.02 -12.37 -15.51
CA PHE A 686 17.80 -13.15 -14.30
C PHE A 686 17.33 -14.55 -14.66
N ASP A 687 17.89 -15.55 -13.99
CA ASP A 687 17.49 -16.94 -14.18
C ASP A 687 16.21 -17.29 -13.39
N LYS A 688 15.75 -18.54 -13.54
CA LYS A 688 14.53 -19.03 -12.89
C LYS A 688 14.62 -19.04 -11.37
N ALA A 689 15.81 -19.34 -10.81
CA ALA A 689 16.01 -19.42 -9.37
C ALA A 689 15.97 -18.01 -8.75
N TRP A 690 16.64 -17.05 -9.37
CA TRP A 690 16.57 -15.65 -8.98
C TRP A 690 15.13 -15.13 -9.05
N MET A 691 14.43 -15.39 -10.17
CA MET A 691 13.07 -14.91 -10.38
C MET A 691 12.09 -15.49 -9.35
N GLN A 692 12.24 -16.77 -8.98
CA GLN A 692 11.41 -17.39 -7.94
C GLN A 692 11.62 -16.74 -6.57
N ASN A 693 12.87 -16.45 -6.22
CA ASN A 693 13.17 -15.77 -4.96
C ASN A 693 12.61 -14.34 -4.95
N TYR A 694 12.75 -13.63 -6.07
CA TYR A 694 12.19 -12.29 -6.23
C TYR A 694 10.66 -12.28 -6.11
N ILE A 695 9.96 -13.22 -6.75
CA ILE A 695 8.49 -13.37 -6.67
C ILE A 695 8.02 -13.53 -5.22
N ASN A 696 8.72 -14.33 -4.41
CA ASN A 696 8.36 -14.53 -3.01
C ASN A 696 8.40 -13.21 -2.23
N THR A 697 9.46 -12.42 -2.42
CA THR A 697 9.61 -11.10 -1.79
C THR A 697 8.57 -10.10 -2.31
N LEU A 698 8.36 -10.06 -3.63
CA LEU A 698 7.41 -9.18 -4.30
C LEU A 698 5.97 -9.37 -3.80
N GLU A 699 5.55 -10.62 -3.60
CA GLU A 699 4.20 -10.94 -3.11
C GLU A 699 3.95 -10.31 -1.73
N ILE A 700 4.91 -10.48 -0.81
CA ILE A 700 4.81 -9.92 0.55
C ILE A 700 4.88 -8.40 0.53
N GLN A 701 5.80 -7.81 -0.25
CA GLN A 701 5.89 -6.36 -0.42
C GLN A 701 4.56 -5.78 -0.93
N SER A 702 3.98 -6.36 -1.99
CA SER A 702 2.73 -5.87 -2.57
C SER A 702 1.55 -5.95 -1.60
N GLN A 703 1.46 -7.00 -0.79
CA GLN A 703 0.40 -7.13 0.21
C GLN A 703 0.53 -6.11 1.34
N THR A 704 1.76 -5.90 1.82
CA THR A 704 2.09 -4.90 2.85
C THR A 704 1.73 -3.50 2.38
N LEU A 705 2.16 -3.12 1.17
CA LEU A 705 1.89 -1.81 0.56
C LEU A 705 0.40 -1.52 0.42
N LYS A 706 -0.38 -2.47 -0.12
CA LYS A 706 -1.84 -2.35 -0.19
C LYS A 706 -2.50 -2.21 1.19
N GLY A 707 -1.94 -2.84 2.21
CA GLY A 707 -2.39 -2.67 3.59
C GLY A 707 -2.19 -1.24 4.09
N ILE A 708 -1.04 -0.65 3.77
CA ILE A 708 -0.66 0.69 4.20
C ILE A 708 -1.49 1.75 3.49
N GLN A 709 -1.62 1.69 2.16
CA GLN A 709 -2.44 2.64 1.41
C GLN A 709 -3.90 2.63 1.90
N ARG A 710 -4.43 1.46 2.27
CA ARG A 710 -5.78 1.37 2.85
C ARG A 710 -5.87 2.06 4.22
N ARG A 711 -4.88 1.87 5.08
CA ARG A 711 -4.82 2.58 6.37
C ARG A 711 -4.66 4.09 6.18
N HIS A 712 -3.86 4.49 5.20
CA HIS A 712 -3.62 5.89 4.83
C HIS A 712 -4.91 6.59 4.43
N ASN A 713 -5.59 6.05 3.41
CA ASN A 713 -6.84 6.61 2.91
C ASN A 713 -7.89 6.66 4.02
N ARG A 714 -7.96 5.61 4.87
CA ARG A 714 -8.86 5.56 6.01
C ARG A 714 -8.52 6.63 7.07
N TYR A 715 -7.25 6.79 7.43
CA TYR A 715 -6.82 7.82 8.38
C TYR A 715 -7.24 9.21 7.89
N TRP A 716 -6.94 9.55 6.64
CA TRP A 716 -7.27 10.88 6.11
C TRP A 716 -8.77 11.11 5.96
N ALA A 717 -9.55 10.10 5.54
CA ALA A 717 -11.00 10.17 5.53
C ALA A 717 -11.56 10.45 6.93
N LEU A 718 -11.07 9.74 7.96
CA LEU A 718 -11.52 9.94 9.33
C LEU A 718 -11.00 11.26 9.93
N ASN A 719 -9.79 11.69 9.58
CA ASN A 719 -9.24 12.98 10.01
C ASN A 719 -10.10 14.13 9.45
N TYR A 720 -10.52 14.02 8.19
CA TYR A 720 -11.47 14.95 7.59
C TYR A 720 -12.79 15.00 8.38
N ILE A 721 -13.42 13.85 8.63
CA ILE A 721 -14.70 13.79 9.34
C ILE A 721 -14.57 14.30 10.78
N ASN A 722 -13.50 13.95 11.48
CA ASN A 722 -13.24 14.45 12.84
C ASN A 722 -13.07 15.98 12.83
N ASN A 723 -12.32 16.54 11.87
CA ASN A 723 -12.20 17.98 11.73
C ASN A 723 -13.56 18.64 11.40
N TRP A 724 -14.36 18.03 10.52
CA TRP A 724 -15.72 18.47 10.21
C TRP A 724 -16.60 18.55 11.46
N GLN A 725 -16.68 17.46 12.24
CA GLN A 725 -17.45 17.42 13.47
C GLN A 725 -17.00 18.50 14.45
N GLN A 726 -15.69 18.66 14.65
CA GLN A 726 -15.16 19.69 15.53
C GLN A 726 -15.48 21.11 15.05
N THR A 727 -15.51 21.36 13.74
CA THR A 727 -15.86 22.67 13.18
C THR A 727 -17.31 23.04 13.53
N PHE A 728 -18.23 22.08 13.48
CA PHE A 728 -19.67 22.35 13.61
C PHE A 728 -20.30 21.94 14.96
N LYS A 729 -19.51 21.37 15.90
CA LYS A 729 -19.93 20.76 17.18
C LYS A 729 -20.95 21.59 17.99
N ASP A 730 -20.80 22.91 17.99
CA ASP A 730 -21.64 23.84 18.78
C ASP A 730 -22.46 24.81 17.91
N GLY A 731 -22.48 24.61 16.59
CA GLY A 731 -23.14 25.52 15.65
C GLY A 731 -22.52 26.91 15.49
N LYS A 732 -21.44 27.23 16.21
CA LYS A 732 -20.73 28.53 16.15
C LYS A 732 -20.22 28.87 14.73
N ASN A 733 -19.83 27.85 13.97
CA ASN A 733 -19.27 28.02 12.61
C ASN A 733 -20.28 27.68 11.50
N ARG A 734 -21.60 27.79 11.75
CA ARG A 734 -22.63 27.49 10.74
C ARG A 734 -22.51 28.29 9.45
N HIS A 735 -21.89 29.47 9.47
CA HIS A 735 -21.60 30.27 8.28
C HIS A 735 -20.62 29.57 7.32
N LEU A 736 -19.78 28.66 7.82
CA LEU A 736 -18.86 27.84 7.03
C LEU A 736 -19.53 26.56 6.47
N TRP A 737 -20.81 26.33 6.73
CA TRP A 737 -21.51 25.14 6.27
C TRP A 737 -21.60 25.12 4.73
N PRO A 738 -21.14 24.05 4.06
CA PRO A 738 -21.11 23.98 2.61
C PRO A 738 -22.49 24.08 1.97
N ARG A 739 -22.50 24.58 0.74
CA ARG A 739 -23.70 24.78 -0.06
C ARG A 739 -23.64 23.97 -1.35
N ASP A 740 -24.80 23.55 -1.83
CA ASP A 740 -24.96 22.93 -3.14
C ASP A 740 -24.73 23.96 -4.28
N PRO A 741 -24.64 23.52 -5.56
CA PRO A 741 -24.49 24.43 -6.69
C PRO A 741 -25.63 25.45 -6.85
N GLN A 742 -26.78 25.22 -6.23
CA GLN A 742 -27.94 26.12 -6.21
C GLN A 742 -27.89 27.11 -5.03
N GLY A 743 -26.88 27.02 -4.17
CA GLY A 743 -26.67 27.89 -3.02
C GLY A 743 -27.39 27.47 -1.74
N ASN A 744 -28.06 26.32 -1.70
CA ASN A 744 -28.72 25.82 -0.49
C ASN A 744 -27.71 25.10 0.42
N PRO A 745 -27.83 25.19 1.76
CA PRO A 745 -27.02 24.39 2.66
C PRO A 745 -27.20 22.89 2.39
N ILE A 746 -26.10 22.14 2.33
CA ILE A 746 -26.19 20.69 2.14
C ILE A 746 -26.78 20.01 3.40
N PRO A 747 -27.48 18.87 3.29
CA PRO A 747 -27.87 18.08 4.46
C PRO A 747 -26.66 17.62 5.27
N ASP A 748 -26.81 17.36 6.58
CA ASP A 748 -25.72 16.80 7.38
C ASP A 748 -25.29 15.43 6.82
N PRO A 749 -24.05 15.28 6.33
CA PRO A 749 -23.59 14.01 5.79
C PRO A 749 -23.54 12.89 6.84
N LEU A 750 -23.45 13.24 8.13
CA LEU A 750 -23.27 12.31 9.26
C LEU A 750 -24.58 11.89 9.92
N GLU A 751 -25.71 12.46 9.50
CA GLU A 751 -27.04 12.08 10.00
C GLU A 751 -27.59 10.87 9.23
N GLY A 752 -28.21 9.93 9.95
CA GLY A 752 -28.95 8.80 9.36
C GLY A 752 -28.06 7.89 8.50
N LEU A 753 -26.92 7.46 9.03
CA LEU A 753 -25.95 6.69 8.27
C LEU A 753 -26.48 5.28 7.99
N GLU A 754 -26.95 5.07 6.76
CA GLU A 754 -27.37 3.76 6.28
C GLU A 754 -26.18 2.98 5.71
N GLY A 755 -26.18 1.67 5.96
CA GLY A 755 -25.19 0.78 5.41
C GLY A 755 -25.61 -0.68 5.52
N TYR A 756 -24.69 -1.60 5.23
CA TYR A 756 -24.97 -3.03 5.25
C TYR A 756 -23.86 -3.85 5.93
N THR A 757 -24.26 -4.94 6.58
CA THR A 757 -23.36 -5.83 7.31
C THR A 757 -22.43 -6.60 6.36
N ILE A 758 -21.15 -6.73 6.73
CA ILE A 758 -20.13 -7.49 5.98
C ILE A 758 -19.45 -8.56 6.84
N SER A 759 -19.85 -8.71 8.11
CA SER A 759 -19.43 -9.79 8.98
C SER A 759 -20.60 -10.26 9.84
N GLY A 760 -20.47 -11.48 10.38
CA GLY A 760 -21.28 -11.91 11.53
C GLY A 760 -20.88 -11.17 12.82
N LEU A 761 -21.48 -11.57 13.93
CA LEU A 761 -21.14 -11.07 15.28
C LEU A 761 -19.72 -11.50 15.66
N ILE A 762 -18.95 -10.53 16.14
CA ILE A 762 -17.56 -10.70 16.59
C ILE A 762 -17.53 -10.41 18.09
N SER A 763 -17.16 -11.42 18.88
CA SER A 763 -16.92 -11.23 20.31
C SER A 763 -15.54 -10.62 20.54
N ASN A 764 -15.50 -9.37 20.99
CA ASN A 764 -14.26 -8.70 21.35
C ASN A 764 -13.97 -8.93 22.84
N GLN A 765 -13.14 -9.93 23.12
CA GLN A 765 -12.78 -10.36 24.46
C GLN A 765 -12.07 -9.27 25.29
N LEU A 766 -11.35 -8.35 24.64
CA LEU A 766 -10.60 -7.28 25.33
C LEU A 766 -11.52 -6.23 25.95
N VAL A 767 -12.62 -5.91 25.27
CA VAL A 767 -13.60 -4.92 25.76
C VAL A 767 -14.89 -5.57 26.27
N GLN A 768 -14.97 -6.91 26.25
CA GLN A 768 -16.16 -7.68 26.62
C GLN A 768 -17.43 -7.18 25.90
N GLN A 769 -17.30 -6.83 24.61
CA GLN A 769 -18.40 -6.34 23.79
C GLN A 769 -18.58 -7.21 22.55
N VAL A 770 -19.82 -7.30 22.08
CA VAL A 770 -20.17 -7.86 20.78
C VAL A 770 -20.17 -6.74 19.76
N GLN A 771 -19.49 -6.96 18.63
CA GLN A 771 -19.31 -5.99 17.57
C GLN A 771 -19.63 -6.64 16.21
N LEU A 772 -19.90 -5.83 15.20
CA LEU A 772 -19.92 -6.30 13.80
C LEU A 772 -19.30 -5.24 12.88
N ASN A 773 -18.89 -5.66 11.69
CA ASN A 773 -18.41 -4.76 10.66
C ASN A 773 -19.50 -4.51 9.62
N MET A 774 -19.60 -3.27 9.16
CA MET A 774 -20.50 -2.86 8.09
C MET A 774 -19.78 -1.96 7.08
N VAL A 775 -20.44 -1.66 5.97
CA VAL A 775 -20.06 -0.61 5.01
C VAL A 775 -21.10 0.51 5.07
N ILE A 776 -20.66 1.77 5.09
CA ILE A 776 -21.51 2.95 4.83
C ILE A 776 -21.16 3.48 3.44
N PRO A 777 -21.94 3.17 2.39
CA PRO A 777 -21.62 3.55 1.01
C PRO A 777 -21.50 5.05 0.81
N LYS A 778 -22.40 5.83 1.41
CA LYS A 778 -22.42 7.31 1.37
C LYS A 778 -21.11 7.94 1.85
N LEU A 779 -20.36 7.26 2.72
CA LEU A 779 -19.05 7.71 3.19
C LEU A 779 -17.90 6.94 2.56
N GLY A 780 -18.14 5.81 1.87
CA GLY A 780 -17.08 4.93 1.38
C GLY A 780 -16.22 4.34 2.50
N LEU A 781 -16.79 4.15 3.70
CA LEU A 781 -16.10 3.71 4.91
C LEU A 781 -16.69 2.42 5.48
N GLN A 782 -15.86 1.72 6.27
CA GLN A 782 -16.23 0.49 6.98
C GLN A 782 -16.10 0.70 8.50
N PRO A 783 -17.16 1.16 9.20
CA PRO A 783 -17.11 1.35 10.64
C PRO A 783 -17.26 0.02 11.40
N ILE A 784 -16.87 0.06 12.67
CA ILE A 784 -17.18 -0.98 13.66
C ILE A 784 -18.47 -0.55 14.36
N VAL A 785 -19.47 -1.43 14.37
CA VAL A 785 -20.70 -1.23 15.13
C VAL A 785 -20.52 -1.85 16.51
N GLU A 786 -20.62 -1.03 17.54
CA GLU A 786 -20.60 -1.44 18.95
C GLU A 786 -22.01 -1.53 19.54
N ASP A 787 -22.09 -2.08 20.75
CA ASP A 787 -23.31 -2.16 21.56
C ASP A 787 -24.45 -2.90 20.85
N VAL A 788 -24.09 -3.92 20.05
CA VAL A 788 -25.05 -4.78 19.36
C VAL A 788 -25.74 -5.68 20.38
N VAL A 789 -26.99 -5.34 20.73
CA VAL A 789 -27.85 -6.20 21.55
C VAL A 789 -28.33 -7.35 20.66
N ALA A 790 -27.67 -8.50 20.76
CA ALA A 790 -28.11 -9.71 20.10
C ALA A 790 -29.03 -10.51 21.03
N ASP A 791 -30.23 -10.85 20.58
CA ASP A 791 -30.74 -12.19 20.87
C ASP A 791 -29.80 -13.15 20.13
N LEU A 792 -28.95 -13.85 20.88
CA LEU A 792 -27.88 -14.71 20.34
C LEU A 792 -28.40 -15.84 19.44
N ASP A 793 -29.72 -16.07 19.41
CA ASP A 793 -30.40 -17.07 18.60
C ASP A 793 -30.64 -16.63 17.13
N VAL A 794 -30.54 -15.33 16.80
CA VAL A 794 -30.75 -14.84 15.42
C VAL A 794 -29.42 -14.40 14.81
N GLY A 795 -28.85 -15.25 13.95
CA GLY A 795 -27.62 -14.93 13.23
C GLY A 795 -27.75 -13.67 12.37
N VAL A 796 -26.69 -12.85 12.29
CA VAL A 796 -26.66 -11.68 11.40
C VAL A 796 -26.41 -12.12 9.96
N VAL A 797 -27.39 -11.89 9.08
CA VAL A 797 -27.27 -12.16 7.65
C VAL A 797 -26.36 -11.11 7.00
N LEU A 798 -25.39 -11.54 6.17
CA LEU A 798 -24.53 -10.64 5.41
C LEU A 798 -25.35 -9.83 4.39
N GLY A 799 -25.04 -8.56 4.23
CA GLY A 799 -25.79 -7.64 3.37
C GLY A 799 -27.05 -7.03 4.02
N THR A 800 -27.32 -7.33 5.30
CA THR A 800 -28.46 -6.74 6.02
C THR A 800 -28.28 -5.24 6.13
N LYS A 801 -29.29 -4.48 5.69
CA LYS A 801 -29.28 -3.02 5.81
C LYS A 801 -29.56 -2.59 7.25
N ILE A 802 -28.73 -1.70 7.78
CA ILE A 802 -28.86 -1.14 9.12
C ILE A 802 -28.59 0.37 9.09
N THR A 803 -29.28 1.09 9.96
CA THR A 803 -29.04 2.52 10.21
C THR A 803 -28.24 2.66 11.51
N VAL A 804 -27.18 3.46 11.46
CA VAL A 804 -26.29 3.68 12.60
C VAL A 804 -26.05 5.16 12.85
N ASN A 805 -25.67 5.48 14.07
CA ASN A 805 -25.22 6.81 14.48
C ASN A 805 -23.71 6.77 14.75
N LEU A 806 -23.01 7.83 14.37
CA LEU A 806 -21.59 8.00 14.69
C LEU A 806 -21.43 8.20 16.20
N LYS A 807 -20.67 7.31 16.84
CA LYS A 807 -20.36 7.35 18.28
C LYS A 807 -19.00 7.99 18.55
N ASP A 808 -17.96 7.57 17.82
CA ASP A 808 -16.60 8.04 18.06
C ASP A 808 -15.70 7.89 16.81
N ILE A 809 -14.65 8.73 16.72
CA ILE A 809 -13.60 8.63 15.72
C ILE A 809 -12.25 8.52 16.43
N ARG A 810 -11.60 7.37 16.25
CA ARG A 810 -10.26 7.10 16.77
C ARG A 810 -9.24 7.37 15.68
N LEU A 811 -8.46 8.44 15.82
CA LEU A 811 -7.35 8.81 14.93
C LEU A 811 -6.00 8.37 15.51
N GLY A 812 -5.45 7.26 15.01
CA GLY A 812 -4.13 6.72 15.31
C GLY A 812 -3.59 5.93 14.11
N MET A 813 -2.57 5.09 14.30
CA MET A 813 -2.05 4.20 13.24
C MET A 813 -3.12 3.23 12.72
N LYS A 814 -4.05 2.83 13.58
CA LYS A 814 -5.25 2.06 13.23
C LYS A 814 -6.50 2.93 13.37
N ALA A 815 -6.61 3.95 12.52
CA ALA A 815 -7.76 4.83 12.54
C ALA A 815 -9.09 4.07 12.37
N ASN A 816 -10.09 4.35 13.20
CA ASN A 816 -11.38 3.66 13.19
C ASN A 816 -12.55 4.61 13.43
N MET A 817 -13.66 4.31 12.77
CA MET A 817 -14.97 4.89 13.02
C MET A 817 -15.78 3.90 13.83
N ILE A 818 -16.30 4.35 14.97
CA ILE A 818 -17.16 3.58 15.85
C ILE A 818 -18.58 4.11 15.71
N THR A 819 -19.52 3.21 15.47
CA THR A 819 -20.94 3.54 15.34
C THR A 819 -21.78 2.69 16.28
N THR A 820 -23.01 3.10 16.52
CA THR A 820 -24.02 2.33 17.27
C THR A 820 -25.30 2.25 16.48
N ILE A 821 -26.04 1.16 16.65
CA ILE A 821 -27.34 0.97 15.98
C ILE A 821 -28.31 2.06 16.41
N ASP A 822 -29.00 2.67 15.44
CA ASP A 822 -30.13 3.56 15.71
C ASP A 822 -31.38 2.73 16.01
N SER A 823 -31.65 2.49 17.30
CA SER A 823 -32.80 1.70 17.76
C SER A 823 -34.15 2.32 17.40
N SER A 824 -34.20 3.63 17.11
CA SER A 824 -35.45 4.32 16.76
C SER A 824 -35.91 4.05 15.32
N ARG A 825 -35.00 3.57 14.46
CA ARG A 825 -35.23 3.33 13.03
C ARG A 825 -35.10 1.87 12.62
N MET A 826 -34.90 0.96 13.57
CA MET A 826 -34.62 -0.45 13.28
C MET A 826 -35.90 -1.25 13.00
N LYS A 827 -35.93 -1.94 11.86
CA LYS A 827 -36.79 -3.10 11.62
C LYS A 827 -35.87 -4.28 11.30
N TRP A 828 -35.68 -5.19 12.24
CA TRP A 828 -35.08 -6.48 11.90
C TRP A 828 -35.97 -7.14 10.85
N PRO A 829 -35.43 -7.75 9.79
CA PRO A 829 -36.24 -8.55 8.89
C PRO A 829 -36.98 -9.61 9.72
N PRO A 830 -38.29 -9.82 9.49
CA PRO A 830 -39.02 -10.87 10.18
C PRO A 830 -38.40 -12.23 9.88
N SER A 831 -38.40 -13.09 10.91
CA SER A 831 -37.91 -14.47 10.96
C SER A 831 -38.21 -15.30 9.71
#